data_AF-A0ABD3HYJ2-F1
#
_entry.id   AF-A0ABD3HYJ2-F1
#
_cell.length_a   1.000
_cell.length_b   1.000
_cell.length_c   1.000
_cell.angle_alpha   90.00
_cell.angle_beta   90.00
_cell.angle_gamma   90.00
#
_symmetry.space_group_name_H-M   'P 1'
#
loop_
_entity.id
_entity.type
_entity.pdbx_description
1 polymer ?
#
loop_
_entity_poly.entity_id
_entity_poly.type
_entity_poly.pdbx_seq_one_letter_code
_entity_poly.pdbx_strand_id
1 'polypeptide(L)'
;MASSGHIPVATCFAGQNVEAILFQRNPQTMVRNYQARTVGGVRWNEEWRPMIVRARNLVTSIGKRNMELPLLANGRDLWSGRYSSECQAFKPNTTSIPEGEFPNGTETEGRPHSTQGQDETGILSRTQGETDGGTTVLELSYVAPTSYLHDKPPADVTTEDFESGPPLSDQNSREVNPSRSGQEITVSKKPQAGIPTTWQAALKAGLKTKRRANDIDVESDHLSMLQGLALKPALTDEAGRGSSDVLHIVENLEDKRIFITGATGFLAKVLVEKILRAQPLIGQLYLLVRESKDSDIYERTVDGIFSCSLFKPLREEYGDDKFVELILSKITPISGDIGKPGLELRPDDAELLMRDLDIIVSSAATTKFDERYDKATEINTLGPVRLLELAKKCPKLSLFQHISTAYVNGRRKGICREIPFEYGQSLLKEIYDGGANQEPGAFPALDPEREVDLALRTRDELNRKYGKSHPEVAKGLVKLGTERAKMFGWSDTYTLTKAMGEQMVRKYKGDIAVVIVRPSVVESTMRSPFDGWIEGQRMLDPIVTAYGKGFLKGFLVDPDTVLDVIPADIVVNVTLAAMIKHAGCELRNPSVYQVASSVLNPLTMSKVADACYDHFRSYPMVTVAKKDNQAQEIRVNYCVLLTSEAVFWLLVNLFLDFPLKVLNSPLLVNNKRFSKARISLKFNYESIKSLADTYKPYVFYKGRFDATQSENLLNQISDEEKDSFGYSVKDVDWYKYLNQSHLPGLRQHVLGWKQTGAVDPKWTIIDPVPKRDLPPTEKKLPPTEKKLRPPSGGMYQLPFSPK
;
A
#
# COMPACT_ATOMS: atom_id res chain seq x y z
N MET A 1 3.76 -39.65 -1.87
CA MET A 1 4.89 -40.56 -2.11
C MET A 1 6.06 -39.73 -2.61
N ALA A 2 7.08 -39.59 -1.77
CA ALA A 2 8.38 -39.03 -2.12
C ALA A 2 9.34 -40.20 -2.38
N SER A 3 10.17 -40.13 -3.41
CA SER A 3 11.57 -40.62 -3.42
C SER A 3 12.21 -40.40 -4.79
N SER A 4 13.22 -39.54 -4.81
CA SER A 4 14.51 -39.64 -5.53
C SER A 4 14.59 -40.32 -6.90
N GLY A 5 15.14 -39.59 -7.87
CA GLY A 5 15.78 -40.17 -9.06
C GLY A 5 16.20 -39.11 -10.07
N HIS A 6 17.46 -38.67 -10.03
CA HIS A 6 18.10 -37.90 -11.09
C HIS A 6 17.95 -38.60 -12.45
N ILE A 7 17.53 -37.86 -13.49
CA ILE A 7 17.75 -38.25 -14.89
C ILE A 7 18.30 -37.03 -15.65
N PRO A 8 19.38 -37.17 -16.46
CA PRO A 8 20.05 -36.04 -17.10
C PRO A 8 19.21 -35.49 -18.26
N VAL A 9 19.23 -34.16 -18.38
CA VAL A 9 18.67 -33.44 -19.53
C VAL A 9 19.62 -33.57 -20.71
N ALA A 10 19.24 -34.37 -21.71
CA ALA A 10 19.78 -34.28 -23.06
C ALA A 10 18.72 -34.73 -24.10
N THR A 11 18.22 -33.75 -24.86
CA THR A 11 17.90 -33.82 -26.30
C THR A 11 17.41 -35.15 -26.87
N CYS A 12 16.09 -35.31 -26.99
CA CYS A 12 15.36 -35.71 -28.21
C CYS A 12 13.94 -36.14 -27.84
N PHE A 13 12.98 -35.21 -27.89
CA PHE A 13 11.59 -35.58 -28.14
C PHE A 13 11.08 -34.77 -29.32
N ALA A 14 11.24 -35.38 -30.49
CA ALA A 14 10.64 -34.96 -31.73
C ALA A 14 9.11 -35.00 -31.61
N GLY A 15 8.48 -33.84 -31.66
CA GLY A 15 7.41 -33.47 -32.60
C GLY A 15 6.14 -34.33 -32.82
N GLN A 16 5.96 -35.52 -32.25
CA GLN A 16 4.82 -36.39 -32.61
C GLN A 16 3.91 -36.86 -31.47
N ASN A 17 4.28 -36.68 -30.19
CA ASN A 17 3.45 -37.17 -29.07
C ASN A 17 2.62 -36.11 -28.32
N VAL A 18 2.67 -34.84 -28.73
CA VAL A 18 1.78 -33.81 -28.15
C VAL A 18 0.37 -33.82 -28.77
N GLU A 19 0.22 -34.34 -30.01
CA GLU A 19 -1.10 -34.50 -30.64
C GLU A 19 -1.94 -35.63 -30.01
N ALA A 20 -1.31 -36.73 -29.58
CA ALA A 20 -2.01 -37.90 -29.07
C ALA A 20 -2.71 -37.68 -27.71
N ILE A 21 -2.23 -36.74 -26.89
CA ILE A 21 -2.81 -36.43 -25.58
C ILE A 21 -3.92 -35.36 -25.69
N LEU A 22 -4.00 -34.61 -26.80
CA LEU A 22 -4.91 -33.47 -26.95
C LEU A 22 -6.17 -33.73 -27.80
N PHE A 23 -6.21 -34.79 -28.62
CA PHE A 23 -7.35 -35.03 -29.52
C PHE A 23 -7.73 -36.51 -29.63
N GLN A 24 -8.29 -37.08 -28.55
CA GLN A 24 -9.16 -38.26 -28.66
C GLN A 24 -10.53 -37.96 -28.04
N ARG A 25 -11.39 -37.27 -28.80
CA ARG A 25 -12.83 -37.54 -28.94
C ARG A 25 -13.47 -36.49 -29.85
N ASN A 26 -14.34 -36.98 -30.73
CA ASN A 26 -14.98 -36.26 -31.82
C ASN A 26 -15.68 -34.96 -31.34
N PRO A 27 -15.39 -33.76 -31.91
CA PRO A 27 -15.93 -32.48 -31.44
C PRO A 27 -17.44 -32.29 -31.62
N GLN A 28 -18.11 -33.12 -32.42
CA GLN A 28 -19.54 -32.92 -32.73
C GLN A 28 -20.49 -33.44 -31.63
N THR A 29 -20.00 -34.24 -30.67
CA THR A 29 -20.86 -34.79 -29.60
C THR A 29 -20.85 -33.96 -28.31
N MET A 30 -19.97 -32.95 -28.17
CA MET A 30 -19.87 -32.10 -26.96
C MET A 30 -20.78 -30.85 -26.98
N VAL A 31 -21.46 -30.54 -28.09
CA VAL A 31 -22.27 -29.32 -28.21
C VAL A 31 -23.69 -29.49 -27.65
N ARG A 32 -24.11 -30.70 -27.26
CA ARG A 32 -25.48 -30.93 -26.75
C ARG A 32 -25.63 -31.14 -25.25
N ASN A 33 -24.55 -31.29 -24.49
CA ASN A 33 -24.64 -31.38 -23.04
C ASN A 33 -23.36 -30.79 -22.46
N TYR A 34 -23.40 -29.59 -21.88
CA TYR A 34 -22.60 -29.29 -20.68
C TYR A 34 -23.05 -28.00 -19.97
N GLN A 35 -23.82 -28.21 -18.91
CA GLN A 35 -23.71 -27.44 -17.68
C GLN A 35 -22.30 -27.63 -17.09
N ALA A 36 -21.78 -26.57 -16.47
CA ALA A 36 -20.54 -26.48 -15.71
C ALA A 36 -19.88 -27.82 -15.27
N ARG A 37 -18.73 -28.17 -15.86
CA ARG A 37 -17.59 -28.70 -15.08
C ARG A 37 -16.27 -28.14 -15.59
N THR A 38 -15.50 -27.64 -14.65
CA THR A 38 -14.09 -27.30 -14.73
C THR A 38 -13.26 -28.58 -14.90
N VAL A 39 -12.46 -28.65 -15.95
CA VAL A 39 -11.32 -29.57 -16.03
C VAL A 39 -10.09 -28.72 -16.32
N GLY A 40 -9.14 -28.68 -15.37
CA GLY A 40 -7.84 -28.01 -15.53
C GLY A 40 -7.76 -26.52 -15.15
N GLY A 41 -8.78 -25.92 -14.55
CA GLY A 41 -8.68 -24.57 -13.98
C GLY A 41 -8.51 -23.42 -14.99
N VAL A 42 -8.73 -23.67 -16.29
CA VAL A 42 -8.65 -22.65 -17.35
C VAL A 42 -10.03 -22.46 -17.97
N ARG A 43 -10.60 -21.25 -17.90
CA ARG A 43 -11.68 -20.84 -18.81
C ARG A 43 -11.08 -20.55 -20.17
N TRP A 44 -11.20 -21.49 -21.11
CA TRP A 44 -10.77 -21.30 -22.48
C TRP A 44 -11.83 -20.52 -23.26
N ASN A 45 -11.44 -19.41 -23.88
CA ASN A 45 -12.23 -18.72 -24.88
C ASN A 45 -11.71 -19.12 -26.28
N GLU A 46 -12.59 -19.34 -27.27
CA GLU A 46 -12.24 -19.84 -28.62
C GLU A 46 -11.32 -18.88 -29.42
N GLU A 47 -11.07 -17.67 -28.91
CA GLU A 47 -10.37 -16.58 -29.59
C GLU A 47 -8.84 -16.63 -29.57
N TRP A 48 -8.21 -17.61 -28.88
CA TRP A 48 -6.76 -17.81 -28.93
C TRP A 48 -6.29 -18.65 -30.13
N ARG A 49 -7.25 -19.30 -30.81
CA ARG A 49 -7.01 -20.08 -32.04
C ARG A 49 -6.19 -19.29 -33.08
N PRO A 50 -6.47 -18.01 -33.37
CA PRO A 50 -5.68 -17.21 -34.32
C PRO A 50 -4.25 -16.92 -33.83
N MET A 51 -4.02 -16.75 -32.53
CA MET A 51 -2.67 -16.48 -31.99
C MET A 51 -1.82 -17.74 -31.99
N ILE A 52 -2.41 -18.89 -31.63
CA ILE A 52 -1.79 -20.21 -31.72
C ILE A 52 -1.51 -20.56 -33.19
N VAL A 53 -2.44 -20.26 -34.10
CA VAL A 53 -2.25 -20.43 -35.55
C VAL A 53 -1.16 -19.50 -36.09
N ARG A 54 -1.07 -18.24 -35.63
CA ARG A 54 0.02 -17.33 -36.01
C ARG A 54 1.38 -17.79 -35.49
N ALA A 55 1.46 -18.31 -34.26
CA ALA A 55 2.69 -18.88 -33.70
C ALA A 55 3.10 -20.14 -34.47
N ARG A 56 2.16 -21.05 -34.75
CA ARG A 56 2.36 -22.21 -35.62
C ARG A 56 2.86 -21.78 -37.00
N ASN A 57 2.25 -20.78 -37.64
CA ASN A 57 2.64 -20.30 -38.96
C ASN A 57 4.01 -19.60 -38.95
N LEU A 58 4.36 -18.88 -37.88
CA LEU A 58 5.67 -18.26 -37.72
C LEU A 58 6.77 -19.32 -37.59
N VAL A 59 6.58 -20.32 -36.72
CA VAL A 59 7.48 -21.47 -36.55
C VAL A 59 7.59 -22.28 -37.84
N THR A 60 6.47 -22.50 -38.54
CA THR A 60 6.45 -23.19 -39.84
C THR A 60 7.15 -22.37 -40.93
N SER A 61 7.05 -21.03 -40.92
CA SER A 61 7.73 -20.17 -41.89
C SER A 61 9.24 -20.09 -41.66
N ILE A 62 9.67 -20.16 -40.39
CA ILE A 62 11.09 -20.23 -40.01
C ILE A 62 11.66 -21.60 -40.38
N GLY A 63 10.90 -22.68 -40.19
CA GLY A 63 11.26 -24.03 -40.65
C GLY A 63 11.33 -24.17 -42.17
N LYS A 64 10.41 -23.54 -42.91
CA LYS A 64 10.37 -23.60 -44.39
C LYS A 64 11.44 -22.74 -45.07
N ARG A 65 11.91 -21.64 -44.46
CA ARG A 65 12.96 -20.79 -45.03
C ARG A 65 14.39 -21.32 -44.83
N ASN A 66 14.58 -22.35 -44.00
CA ASN A 66 15.88 -23.00 -43.77
C ASN A 66 16.05 -24.31 -44.58
N MET A 67 15.15 -24.62 -45.53
CA MET A 67 15.27 -25.76 -46.47
C MET A 67 15.44 -25.30 -47.92
N GLU A 68 16.35 -24.36 -48.18
CA GLU A 68 16.88 -24.13 -49.53
C GLU A 68 18.40 -23.88 -49.46
N LEU A 69 19.17 -24.96 -49.38
CA LEU A 69 20.61 -25.00 -49.68
C LEU A 69 20.84 -26.26 -50.55
N PRO A 70 21.65 -26.18 -51.62
CA PRO A 70 21.64 -27.18 -52.69
C PRO A 70 22.41 -28.45 -52.31
N LEU A 71 21.81 -29.60 -52.63
CA LEU A 71 22.43 -30.92 -52.65
C LEU A 71 23.63 -30.92 -53.61
N LEU A 72 24.84 -31.02 -53.07
CA LEU A 72 26.00 -31.53 -53.80
C LEU A 72 26.33 -32.93 -53.28
N ALA A 73 26.18 -33.89 -54.18
CA ALA A 73 26.53 -35.29 -53.99
C ALA A 73 28.04 -35.48 -54.10
N ASN A 74 28.64 -36.18 -53.12
CA ASN A 74 29.55 -37.32 -53.29
C ASN A 74 30.51 -37.44 -52.10
N GLY A 75 30.69 -38.68 -51.65
CA GLY A 75 31.78 -39.07 -50.74
C GLY A 75 31.29 -39.86 -49.54
N ARG A 76 30.91 -41.11 -49.79
CA ARG A 76 30.91 -42.19 -48.78
C ARG A 76 32.34 -42.35 -48.22
N ASP A 77 32.40 -43.01 -47.06
CA ASP A 77 33.58 -43.60 -46.43
C ASP A 77 34.32 -42.71 -45.44
N LEU A 78 34.04 -42.94 -44.16
CA LEU A 78 35.03 -42.97 -43.07
C LEU A 78 34.36 -43.55 -41.81
N TRP A 79 33.98 -44.83 -41.89
CA TRP A 79 33.77 -45.69 -40.73
C TRP A 79 34.53 -46.98 -40.97
N SER A 80 35.83 -46.97 -40.67
CA SER A 80 36.60 -48.21 -40.45
C SER A 80 37.90 -47.95 -39.69
N GLY A 81 37.98 -48.44 -38.45
CA GLY A 81 39.15 -49.22 -38.02
C GLY A 81 40.22 -48.58 -37.11
N ARG A 82 40.25 -49.13 -35.88
CA ARG A 82 41.40 -49.56 -35.05
C ARG A 82 42.21 -48.53 -34.21
N TYR A 83 42.20 -48.81 -32.88
CA TYR A 83 43.34 -49.07 -31.95
C TYR A 83 44.76 -48.62 -32.42
N SER A 84 45.68 -48.06 -31.62
CA SER A 84 45.91 -48.07 -30.16
C SER A 84 46.99 -47.04 -29.75
N SER A 85 47.09 -46.77 -28.44
CA SER A 85 48.30 -46.49 -27.61
C SER A 85 49.13 -45.22 -27.85
N GLU A 86 49.12 -44.29 -26.87
CA GLU A 86 50.21 -44.07 -25.90
C GLU A 86 49.90 -42.93 -24.89
N CYS A 87 50.13 -43.23 -23.59
CA CYS A 87 50.57 -42.41 -22.43
C CYS A 87 49.99 -40.99 -22.19
N GLN A 88 49.67 -40.51 -20.97
CA GLN A 88 50.14 -40.80 -19.62
C GLN A 88 49.20 -40.18 -18.56
N ALA A 89 49.32 -40.67 -17.32
CA ALA A 89 48.43 -40.49 -16.16
C ALA A 89 48.44 -39.11 -15.48
N PHE A 90 47.34 -38.77 -14.78
CA PHE A 90 47.34 -38.28 -13.39
C PHE A 90 45.94 -38.45 -12.76
N LYS A 91 45.86 -39.21 -11.65
CA LYS A 91 44.64 -39.46 -10.84
C LYS A 91 44.48 -38.38 -9.75
N PRO A 92 43.26 -38.12 -9.24
CA PRO A 92 43.02 -37.32 -8.04
C PRO A 92 43.08 -38.17 -6.76
N ASN A 93 43.53 -37.54 -5.67
CA ASN A 93 43.62 -38.10 -4.32
C ASN A 93 42.24 -38.21 -3.63
N THR A 94 42.00 -39.38 -3.05
CA THR A 94 41.05 -39.64 -1.95
C THR A 94 41.85 -39.95 -0.70
N THR A 95 41.47 -39.39 0.45
CA THR A 95 41.99 -39.80 1.76
C THR A 95 40.88 -40.43 2.60
N SER A 96 41.25 -41.52 3.23
CA SER A 96 40.51 -42.60 3.88
C SER A 96 39.99 -42.33 5.30
N ILE A 97 38.99 -43.11 5.72
CA ILE A 97 38.69 -43.49 7.11
C ILE A 97 38.72 -45.03 7.16
N PRO A 98 39.30 -45.69 8.20
CA PRO A 98 39.44 -47.14 8.24
C PRO A 98 38.30 -47.86 8.98
N GLU A 99 38.10 -49.14 8.64
CA GLU A 99 37.11 -50.09 9.14
C GLU A 99 37.51 -50.74 10.48
N GLY A 100 36.52 -51.29 11.20
CA GLY A 100 36.72 -52.25 12.30
C GLY A 100 35.42 -52.80 12.93
N GLU A 101 35.08 -54.03 12.52
CA GLU A 101 34.45 -55.14 13.27
C GLU A 101 32.94 -55.18 13.63
N PHE A 102 32.32 -56.33 13.25
CA PHE A 102 30.98 -56.84 13.60
C PHE A 102 30.98 -57.53 15.00
N PRO A 103 29.81 -57.72 15.65
CA PRO A 103 29.14 -59.03 15.52
C PRO A 103 27.60 -59.03 15.51
N ASN A 104 27.06 -59.99 14.75
CA ASN A 104 25.90 -60.87 14.95
C ASN A 104 24.57 -60.35 15.55
N GLY A 105 23.47 -60.71 14.85
CA GLY A 105 22.41 -61.49 15.50
C GLY A 105 20.95 -61.09 15.24
N THR A 106 20.30 -61.91 14.40
CA THR A 106 18.89 -62.37 14.48
C THR A 106 17.72 -61.42 14.17
N GLU A 107 17.10 -61.75 13.03
CA GLU A 107 15.68 -61.77 12.69
C GLU A 107 14.66 -61.70 13.85
N THR A 108 13.56 -60.97 13.65
CA THR A 108 12.22 -61.58 13.46
C THR A 108 11.13 -60.55 13.14
N GLU A 109 10.20 -61.03 12.31
CA GLU A 109 8.99 -60.41 11.82
C GLU A 109 7.95 -60.12 12.93
N GLY A 110 7.00 -59.22 12.68
CA GLY A 110 5.80 -59.11 13.51
C GLY A 110 4.96 -57.87 13.24
N ARG A 111 3.92 -58.04 12.43
CA ARG A 111 2.96 -57.03 11.96
C ARG A 111 1.80 -56.84 12.99
N PRO A 112 0.75 -56.03 12.71
CA PRO A 112 0.23 -54.95 13.55
C PRO A 112 -1.09 -55.30 14.29
N HIS A 113 -1.69 -54.35 15.04
CA HIS A 113 -3.15 -54.10 15.26
C HIS A 113 -3.29 -53.11 16.45
N SER A 114 -3.81 -51.88 16.27
CA SER A 114 -5.21 -51.41 16.25
C SER A 114 -6.02 -51.62 17.56
N THR A 115 -6.40 -50.51 18.23
CA THR A 115 -7.65 -50.26 18.99
C THR A 115 -7.58 -48.82 19.56
N GLN A 116 -8.44 -47.86 19.21
CA GLN A 116 -9.83 -47.60 19.65
C GLN A 116 -10.00 -47.17 21.12
N GLY A 117 -10.75 -46.06 21.30
CA GLY A 117 -11.43 -45.63 22.54
C GLY A 117 -10.58 -44.73 23.46
N GLN A 118 -11.07 -43.68 24.12
CA GLN A 118 -12.43 -43.20 24.39
C GLN A 118 -12.36 -41.72 24.82
N ASP A 119 -13.51 -41.06 24.72
CA ASP A 119 -13.86 -39.77 25.33
C ASP A 119 -13.58 -39.73 26.85
N GLU A 120 -13.31 -38.55 27.41
CA GLU A 120 -14.18 -37.95 28.44
C GLU A 120 -13.77 -36.53 28.84
N THR A 121 -14.83 -35.76 29.10
CA THR A 121 -14.96 -34.39 29.60
C THR A 121 -14.54 -34.21 31.06
N GLY A 122 -14.11 -33.02 31.48
CA GLY A 122 -13.99 -32.72 32.91
C GLY A 122 -13.53 -31.30 33.25
N ILE A 123 -14.49 -30.43 33.52
CA ILE A 123 -14.37 -29.11 34.13
C ILE A 123 -13.90 -29.24 35.59
N LEU A 124 -13.04 -28.34 36.09
CA LEU A 124 -13.16 -27.75 37.43
C LEU A 124 -12.21 -26.56 37.67
N SER A 125 -12.71 -25.67 38.53
CA SER A 125 -12.31 -24.30 38.85
C SER A 125 -11.61 -24.17 40.21
N ARG A 126 -10.88 -23.05 40.40
CA ARG A 126 -10.46 -22.41 41.69
C ARG A 126 -9.44 -23.23 42.53
N THR A 127 -8.49 -22.68 43.29
CA THR A 127 -8.34 -21.40 44.02
C THR A 127 -6.88 -21.21 44.46
N GLN A 128 -6.57 -20.01 44.96
CA GLN A 128 -5.31 -19.50 45.51
C GLN A 128 -4.58 -20.38 46.54
N GLY A 129 -3.25 -20.16 46.66
CA GLY A 129 -2.43 -20.51 47.82
C GLY A 129 -0.99 -20.03 47.63
N GLU A 130 -0.62 -18.95 48.32
CA GLU A 130 0.76 -18.50 48.54
C GLU A 130 1.51 -19.49 49.44
N THR A 131 2.80 -19.70 49.17
CA THR A 131 3.84 -19.90 50.20
C THR A 131 5.23 -19.60 49.63
N ASP A 132 5.97 -18.77 50.36
CA ASP A 132 7.38 -18.41 50.22
C ASP A 132 8.35 -19.59 50.34
N GLY A 133 9.57 -19.41 49.80
CA GLY A 133 10.77 -20.08 50.33
C GLY A 133 11.93 -20.32 49.35
N GLY A 134 12.87 -19.36 49.28
CA GLY A 134 14.30 -19.68 49.44
C GLY A 134 15.21 -19.91 48.21
N THR A 135 15.84 -18.80 47.77
CA THR A 135 17.30 -18.61 47.62
C THR A 135 18.15 -19.56 46.74
N THR A 136 18.83 -19.02 45.72
CA THR A 136 20.32 -18.88 45.69
C THR A 136 20.76 -18.06 44.46
N VAL A 137 21.39 -16.92 44.73
CA VAL A 137 22.12 -16.06 43.79
C VAL A 137 23.60 -16.38 43.92
N LEU A 138 24.28 -16.60 42.79
CA LEU A 138 25.74 -16.58 42.67
C LEU A 138 26.11 -15.79 41.42
N GLU A 139 26.59 -14.56 41.64
CA GLU A 139 27.45 -13.84 40.71
C GLU A 139 28.88 -14.40 40.79
N LEU A 140 29.56 -14.48 39.65
CA LEU A 140 30.87 -13.85 39.39
C LEU A 140 31.45 -14.27 38.02
N SER A 141 31.63 -13.25 37.16
CA SER A 141 32.88 -12.88 36.47
C SER A 141 33.44 -13.58 35.20
N TYR A 142 33.57 -12.73 34.18
CA TYR A 142 34.70 -12.51 33.24
C TYR A 142 34.99 -13.51 32.09
N VAL A 143 35.11 -12.99 30.85
CA VAL A 143 36.38 -12.58 30.19
C VAL A 143 36.07 -11.78 28.90
N ALA A 144 36.71 -10.62 28.75
CA ALA A 144 36.84 -9.85 27.51
C ALA A 144 38.34 -9.82 27.09
N PRO A 145 38.68 -9.73 25.80
CA PRO A 145 40.08 -9.56 25.39
C PRO A 145 40.46 -8.08 25.23
N THR A 146 41.63 -7.76 25.77
CA THR A 146 42.35 -6.47 25.74
C THR A 146 43.27 -6.36 24.52
N SER A 147 43.46 -5.12 24.03
CA SER A 147 44.75 -4.65 23.51
C SER A 147 44.90 -3.14 23.73
N TYR A 148 46.09 -2.76 24.21
CA TYR A 148 46.54 -1.51 24.79
C TYR A 148 46.78 -0.34 23.81
N LEU A 149 46.60 0.92 24.27
CA LEU A 149 47.68 1.90 24.46
C LEU A 149 47.16 3.16 25.21
N HIS A 150 47.90 3.54 26.24
CA HIS A 150 47.72 4.68 27.14
C HIS A 150 48.34 5.96 26.56
N ASP A 151 47.78 7.12 26.89
CA ASP A 151 48.56 8.24 27.45
C ASP A 151 47.67 9.16 28.31
N LYS A 152 48.21 9.55 29.47
CA LYS A 152 47.62 10.41 30.52
C LYS A 152 48.01 11.88 30.31
N PRO A 153 47.26 12.85 30.87
CA PRO A 153 47.65 14.26 30.89
C PRO A 153 48.49 14.61 32.15
N PRO A 154 49.31 15.68 32.14
CA PRO A 154 49.97 16.19 33.34
C PRO A 154 49.26 17.40 33.94
N ALA A 155 49.56 17.63 35.23
CA ALA A 155 49.13 18.75 36.06
C ALA A 155 50.29 19.75 36.32
N ASP A 156 49.88 20.95 36.75
CA ASP A 156 50.56 22.04 37.47
C ASP A 156 51.68 22.86 36.79
N VAL A 157 51.57 24.20 36.92
CA VAL A 157 52.53 25.11 37.63
C VAL A 157 52.16 26.62 37.44
N THR A 158 51.78 27.24 38.56
CA THR A 158 52.13 28.58 39.13
C THR A 158 51.70 29.96 38.56
N THR A 159 51.03 30.70 39.46
CA THR A 159 51.30 32.06 40.04
C THR A 159 50.96 33.38 39.32
N GLU A 160 50.62 34.35 40.19
CA GLU A 160 50.52 35.83 40.07
C GLU A 160 49.17 36.37 39.58
N ASP A 161 48.55 37.41 40.16
CA ASP A 161 48.65 38.15 41.42
C ASP A 161 47.52 39.22 41.41
N PHE A 162 46.99 39.62 42.59
CA PHE A 162 46.35 40.92 42.94
C PHE A 162 45.22 41.51 42.03
N GLU A 163 44.06 42.01 42.50
CA GLU A 163 43.80 42.97 43.59
C GLU A 163 42.28 43.07 43.93
N SER A 164 41.99 43.14 45.23
CA SER A 164 40.92 43.89 45.96
C SER A 164 39.83 44.64 45.17
N GLY A 165 38.54 44.53 45.50
CA GLY A 165 37.94 45.13 46.70
C GLY A 165 36.69 46.01 46.34
N PRO A 166 35.83 46.41 47.30
CA PRO A 166 34.43 45.96 47.30
C PRO A 166 33.37 47.10 47.46
N PRO A 167 32.18 46.95 48.12
CA PRO A 167 30.87 47.44 47.65
C PRO A 167 30.32 48.60 48.52
N LEU A 168 29.03 48.99 48.40
CA LEU A 168 28.11 49.63 49.40
C LEU A 168 26.87 50.20 48.64
N SER A 169 25.61 49.82 48.93
CA SER A 169 24.66 50.32 49.97
C SER A 169 24.22 51.79 49.75
N ASP A 170 23.04 52.33 50.08
CA ASP A 170 21.79 51.87 50.70
C ASP A 170 20.76 53.04 50.60
N GLN A 171 19.47 52.73 50.78
CA GLN A 171 18.41 53.54 51.44
C GLN A 171 17.92 54.92 50.97
N ASN A 172 16.59 55.02 50.77
CA ASN A 172 15.60 55.85 51.51
C ASN A 172 14.34 56.13 50.65
N SER A 173 13.17 56.53 51.16
CA SER A 173 12.23 56.07 52.20
C SER A 173 11.01 57.03 52.16
N ARG A 174 9.80 56.55 52.53
CA ARG A 174 8.56 57.29 52.92
C ARG A 174 7.73 58.02 51.83
N GLU A 175 6.41 58.25 51.90
CA GLU A 175 5.23 57.81 52.70
C GLU A 175 3.93 58.33 52.00
N VAL A 176 2.83 57.55 52.06
CA VAL A 176 1.40 57.88 52.32
C VAL A 176 0.52 58.82 51.40
N ASN A 177 -0.62 58.23 50.99
CA ASN A 177 -1.89 58.67 50.33
C ASN A 177 -2.60 59.95 50.87
N PRO A 178 -3.66 60.56 50.25
CA PRO A 178 -4.77 59.93 49.48
C PRO A 178 -5.43 60.72 48.30
N SER A 179 -6.29 60.02 47.55
CA SER A 179 -7.62 60.42 47.03
C SER A 179 -7.91 60.45 45.50
N ARG A 180 -8.93 59.64 45.16
CA ARG A 180 -10.02 59.80 44.17
C ARG A 180 -9.80 59.63 42.65
N SER A 181 -10.61 58.69 42.18
CA SER A 181 -11.47 58.71 40.98
C SER A 181 -10.91 58.03 39.72
N GLY A 182 -11.79 57.23 39.13
CA GLY A 182 -11.43 56.07 38.31
C GLY A 182 -11.13 56.39 36.86
N GLN A 183 -10.46 55.44 36.21
CA GLN A 183 -10.57 55.21 34.78
C GLN A 183 -10.02 53.83 34.41
N GLU A 184 -10.63 53.29 33.37
CA GLU A 184 -10.58 51.95 32.79
C GLU A 184 -9.22 51.23 32.77
N ILE A 185 -9.24 49.96 33.20
CA ILE A 185 -8.17 49.00 32.93
C ILE A 185 -8.25 48.63 31.45
N THR A 186 -7.39 49.24 30.65
CA THR A 186 -7.08 48.78 29.30
C THR A 186 -6.30 47.47 29.40
N VAL A 187 -6.95 46.35 29.09
CA VAL A 187 -6.28 45.07 28.91
C VAL A 187 -5.36 45.18 27.69
N SER A 188 -4.07 45.29 27.96
CA SER A 188 -2.97 45.15 27.00
C SER A 188 -3.12 43.80 26.27
N LYS A 189 -3.61 43.85 25.02
CA LYS A 189 -3.50 42.74 24.07
C LYS A 189 -2.01 42.58 23.74
N LYS A 190 -1.37 41.54 24.26
CA LYS A 190 -0.12 41.03 23.67
C LYS A 190 -0.39 40.72 22.18
N PRO A 191 0.49 41.07 21.24
CA PRO A 191 0.27 40.78 19.83
C PRO A 191 0.30 39.26 19.63
N GLN A 192 -0.74 38.69 19.01
CA GLN A 192 -0.59 37.43 18.30
C GLN A 192 0.52 37.64 17.27
N ALA A 193 1.49 36.71 17.19
CA ALA A 193 2.47 36.72 16.11
C ALA A 193 1.73 36.77 14.78
N GLY A 194 1.95 37.83 13.99
CA GLY A 194 1.25 38.02 12.72
C GLY A 194 1.50 36.85 11.78
N ILE A 195 0.49 36.48 10.99
CA ILE A 195 0.62 35.50 9.91
C ILE A 195 1.81 35.92 9.02
N PRO A 196 2.77 35.02 8.73
CA PRO A 196 3.89 35.36 7.86
C PRO A 196 3.38 35.88 6.51
N THR A 197 3.83 37.06 6.09
CA THR A 197 3.43 37.67 4.81
C THR A 197 3.73 36.77 3.61
N THR A 198 4.78 35.96 3.71
CA THR A 198 5.14 34.92 2.73
C THR A 198 4.12 33.78 2.65
N TRP A 199 3.50 33.38 3.76
CA TRP A 199 2.46 32.34 3.76
C TRP A 199 1.22 32.79 3.01
N GLN A 200 0.74 34.00 3.33
CA GLN A 200 -0.42 34.59 2.64
C GLN A 200 -0.15 34.81 1.15
N ALA A 201 1.05 35.28 0.80
CA ALA A 201 1.45 35.49 -0.59
C ALA A 201 1.47 34.17 -1.39
N ALA A 202 2.09 33.12 -0.84
CA ALA A 202 2.17 31.80 -1.49
C ALA A 202 0.78 31.21 -1.75
N LEU A 203 -0.13 31.28 -0.76
CA LEU A 203 -1.48 30.74 -0.90
C LEU A 203 -2.30 31.50 -1.96
N LYS A 204 -2.25 32.83 -1.96
CA LYS A 204 -2.90 33.65 -3.00
C LYS A 204 -2.30 33.41 -4.39
N ALA A 205 -0.98 33.23 -4.48
CA ALA A 205 -0.29 32.98 -5.75
C ALA A 205 -0.61 31.59 -6.33
N GLY A 206 -0.49 30.53 -5.53
CA GLY A 206 -0.74 29.16 -5.98
C GLY A 206 -2.18 28.95 -6.47
N LEU A 207 -3.16 29.57 -5.79
CA LEU A 207 -4.57 29.49 -6.18
C LEU A 207 -4.87 30.28 -7.48
N LYS A 208 -4.24 31.44 -7.69
CA LYS A 208 -4.40 32.22 -8.94
C LYS A 208 -3.75 31.56 -10.15
N THR A 209 -2.60 30.92 -9.98
CA THR A 209 -1.80 30.38 -11.10
C THR A 209 -2.49 29.20 -11.79
N LYS A 210 -3.27 28.40 -11.05
CA LYS A 210 -4.06 27.29 -11.62
C LYS A 210 -5.40 27.68 -12.24
N ARG A 211 -5.92 28.88 -11.97
CA ARG A 211 -7.12 29.40 -12.65
C ARG A 211 -6.90 29.50 -14.16
N ARG A 212 -5.75 30.06 -14.56
CA ARG A 212 -5.31 30.13 -15.98
C ARG A 212 -5.13 28.76 -16.65
N ALA A 213 -5.02 27.67 -15.91
CA ALA A 213 -4.84 26.32 -16.45
C ALA A 213 -6.14 25.52 -16.56
N ASN A 214 -7.22 25.95 -15.88
CA ASN A 214 -8.46 25.19 -15.72
C ASN A 214 -9.73 25.90 -16.21
N ASP A 215 -9.65 27.14 -16.73
CA ASP A 215 -10.80 27.83 -17.33
C ASP A 215 -11.20 27.15 -18.66
N ILE A 216 -12.10 26.16 -18.56
CA ILE A 216 -13.09 25.81 -19.59
C ILE A 216 -14.43 25.75 -18.84
N ASP A 217 -15.34 26.64 -19.22
CA ASP A 217 -16.63 26.85 -18.57
C ASP A 217 -17.45 25.56 -18.46
N VAL A 218 -17.86 25.25 -17.24
CA VAL A 218 -18.99 24.36 -16.97
C VAL A 218 -20.00 25.19 -16.20
N GLU A 219 -21.05 25.65 -16.88
CA GLU A 219 -22.22 26.25 -16.24
C GLU A 219 -22.80 25.27 -15.22
N SER A 220 -22.97 25.74 -13.98
CA SER A 220 -23.62 24.99 -12.91
C SER A 220 -24.91 25.70 -12.54
N ASP A 221 -26.03 25.11 -12.96
CA ASP A 221 -27.33 25.35 -12.36
C ASP A 221 -27.47 24.44 -11.12
N HIS A 222 -27.78 25.07 -9.99
CA HIS A 222 -28.73 24.65 -8.95
C HIS A 222 -28.30 25.12 -7.55
N LEU A 223 -28.87 26.26 -7.14
CA LEU A 223 -28.95 26.76 -5.77
C LEU A 223 -30.37 26.54 -5.26
N SER A 224 -30.55 25.67 -4.26
CA SER A 224 -31.52 25.87 -3.17
C SER A 224 -31.49 24.68 -2.19
N MET A 225 -30.86 24.84 -1.03
CA MET A 225 -31.39 24.35 0.26
C MET A 225 -30.46 24.77 1.41
N LEU A 226 -30.65 25.98 1.94
CA LEU A 226 -30.17 26.37 3.28
C LEU A 226 -31.14 27.38 3.90
N GLN A 227 -32.07 26.89 4.72
CA GLN A 227 -32.60 27.63 5.85
C GLN A 227 -32.74 26.63 7.00
N GLY A 228 -31.91 26.77 8.03
CA GLY A 228 -32.13 26.05 9.29
C GLY A 228 -30.89 25.62 10.07
N LEU A 229 -29.91 26.50 10.29
CA LEU A 229 -28.97 26.32 11.41
C LEU A 229 -28.88 27.62 12.20
N ALA A 230 -29.80 27.75 13.16
CA ALA A 230 -29.70 28.74 14.21
C ALA A 230 -28.71 28.24 15.26
N LEU A 231 -27.63 28.99 15.46
CA LEU A 231 -26.72 28.89 16.60
C LEU A 231 -27.53 28.84 17.90
N LYS A 232 -27.27 27.83 18.75
CA LYS A 232 -27.69 27.84 20.16
C LYS A 232 -26.47 28.05 21.06
N PRO A 233 -26.63 28.75 22.20
CA PRO A 233 -25.51 29.09 23.07
C PRO A 233 -25.04 27.88 23.88
N ALA A 234 -23.74 27.87 24.17
CA ALA A 234 -23.07 26.92 25.04
C ALA A 234 -23.78 26.76 26.40
N LEU A 235 -24.13 25.51 26.73
CA LEU A 235 -24.47 25.12 28.09
C LEU A 235 -23.22 24.49 28.71
N THR A 236 -22.62 25.21 29.64
CA THR A 236 -21.65 24.68 30.59
C THR A 236 -22.41 23.80 31.59
N ASP A 237 -22.17 22.49 31.58
CA ASP A 237 -22.46 21.63 32.72
C ASP A 237 -21.22 20.79 33.05
N GLU A 238 -20.48 21.25 34.06
CA GLU A 238 -19.62 20.38 34.86
C GLU A 238 -20.50 19.63 35.86
N ALA A 239 -20.86 18.38 35.55
CA ALA A 239 -21.13 17.32 36.53
C ALA A 239 -21.47 15.99 35.84
N GLY A 240 -20.68 14.94 36.12
CA GLY A 240 -21.10 13.54 35.98
C GLY A 240 -20.77 12.85 34.66
N ARG A 241 -19.52 12.36 34.50
CA ARG A 241 -19.21 11.29 33.54
C ARG A 241 -19.83 9.98 34.02
N GLY A 242 -21.09 9.77 33.63
CA GLY A 242 -21.80 8.51 33.76
C GLY A 242 -22.67 8.27 32.53
N SER A 243 -22.25 7.32 31.69
CA SER A 243 -23.02 6.64 30.64
C SER A 243 -23.65 7.48 29.52
N SER A 244 -22.90 7.63 28.43
CA SER A 244 -23.41 7.57 27.06
C SER A 244 -22.27 7.06 26.17
N ASP A 245 -22.39 5.83 25.64
CA ASP A 245 -21.40 5.21 24.73
C ASP A 245 -21.38 5.84 23.32
N VAL A 246 -22.05 6.98 23.14
CA VAL A 246 -22.23 7.67 21.86
C VAL A 246 -21.10 8.65 21.59
N LEU A 247 -20.57 8.63 20.38
CA LEU A 247 -19.47 9.46 19.88
C LEU A 247 -20.03 10.62 19.05
N HIS A 248 -19.69 11.82 19.47
CA HIS A 248 -19.94 13.08 18.75
C HIS A 248 -18.61 13.59 18.19
N ILE A 249 -18.27 13.21 16.95
CA ILE A 249 -16.98 13.48 16.31
C ILE A 249 -16.77 14.98 16.08
N VAL A 250 -17.77 15.70 15.58
CA VAL A 250 -17.65 17.13 15.24
C VAL A 250 -17.40 17.95 16.50
N GLU A 251 -18.23 17.78 17.52
CA GLU A 251 -18.11 18.49 18.80
C GLU A 251 -16.75 18.23 19.46
N ASN A 252 -16.31 16.97 19.51
CA ASN A 252 -15.04 16.63 20.16
C ASN A 252 -13.79 17.01 19.34
N LEU A 253 -13.95 17.43 18.08
CA LEU A 253 -12.90 18.04 17.27
C LEU A 253 -12.80 19.56 17.45
N GLU A 254 -13.79 20.21 18.08
CA GLU A 254 -13.75 21.64 18.34
C GLU A 254 -12.52 22.02 19.17
N ASP A 255 -11.88 23.14 18.80
CA ASP A 255 -10.67 23.67 19.43
C ASP A 255 -9.44 22.74 19.49
N LYS A 256 -9.51 21.52 18.94
CA LYS A 256 -8.38 20.58 18.91
C LYS A 256 -7.22 21.09 18.07
N ARG A 257 -6.02 20.81 18.57
CA ARG A 257 -4.75 21.10 17.91
C ARG A 257 -4.08 19.79 17.53
N ILE A 258 -3.98 19.55 16.22
CA ILE A 258 -3.59 18.24 15.67
C ILE A 258 -2.33 18.40 14.82
N PHE A 259 -1.31 17.61 15.11
CA PHE A 259 -0.08 17.53 14.32
C PHE A 259 -0.13 16.33 13.38
N ILE A 260 -0.14 16.59 12.08
CA ILE A 260 -0.28 15.57 11.05
C ILE A 260 1.03 15.46 10.28
N THR A 261 1.61 14.26 10.29
CA THR A 261 2.78 13.94 9.47
C THR A 261 2.38 13.31 8.14
N GLY A 262 3.18 13.53 7.10
CA GLY A 262 2.86 13.01 5.77
C GLY A 262 1.69 13.74 5.11
N ALA A 263 1.47 15.01 5.47
CA ALA A 263 0.35 15.84 5.03
C ALA A 263 0.25 15.99 3.51
N THR A 264 1.37 15.88 2.79
CA THR A 264 1.39 15.87 1.31
C THR A 264 0.98 14.53 0.70
N GLY A 265 0.73 13.50 1.52
CA GLY A 265 0.33 12.16 1.09
C GLY A 265 -1.18 12.05 0.88
N PHE A 266 -1.59 11.11 0.03
CA PHE A 266 -2.98 10.88 -0.37
C PHE A 266 -3.97 10.81 0.78
N LEU A 267 -3.79 9.89 1.74
CA LEU A 267 -4.74 9.71 2.84
C LEU A 267 -4.79 10.92 3.78
N ALA A 268 -3.64 11.53 4.08
CA ALA A 268 -3.58 12.69 4.96
C ALA A 268 -4.29 13.91 4.36
N LYS A 269 -4.28 14.08 3.04
CA LYS A 269 -5.06 15.13 2.36
C LYS A 269 -6.55 14.94 2.57
N VAL A 270 -7.06 13.71 2.40
CA VAL A 270 -8.49 13.40 2.64
C VAL A 270 -8.85 13.67 4.09
N LEU A 271 -7.96 13.33 5.04
CA LEU A 271 -8.16 13.64 6.46
C LEU A 271 -8.22 15.15 6.72
N VAL A 272 -7.27 15.93 6.19
CA VAL A 272 -7.22 17.40 6.34
C VAL A 272 -8.47 18.04 5.72
N GLU A 273 -8.86 17.63 4.52
CA GLU A 273 -10.08 18.11 3.88
C GLU A 273 -11.31 17.81 4.74
N LYS A 274 -11.45 16.57 5.22
CA LYS A 274 -12.60 16.14 6.02
C LYS A 274 -12.70 16.94 7.33
N ILE A 275 -11.58 17.18 8.01
CA ILE A 275 -11.58 17.98 9.25
C ILE A 275 -12.01 19.41 8.97
N LEU A 276 -11.41 20.06 7.96
CA LEU A 276 -11.74 21.46 7.63
C LEU A 276 -13.20 21.63 7.20
N ARG A 277 -13.75 20.67 6.46
CA ARG A 277 -15.15 20.71 6.03
C ARG A 277 -16.12 20.41 7.15
N ALA A 278 -15.81 19.43 8.00
CA ALA A 278 -16.76 18.98 9.02
C ALA A 278 -16.72 19.80 10.30
N GLN A 279 -15.58 20.39 10.65
CA GLN A 279 -15.41 21.18 11.87
C GLN A 279 -14.57 22.45 11.61
N PRO A 280 -15.19 23.54 11.12
CA PRO A 280 -14.49 24.80 10.88
C PRO A 280 -14.03 25.50 12.18
N LEU A 281 -14.52 25.10 13.35
CA LEU A 281 -14.06 25.58 14.67
C LEU A 281 -12.88 24.77 15.23
N ILE A 282 -12.26 23.89 14.43
CA ILE A 282 -10.99 23.24 14.79
C ILE A 282 -9.95 24.29 15.25
N GLY A 283 -9.15 23.96 16.27
CA GLY A 283 -8.17 24.88 16.83
C GLY A 283 -7.03 25.19 15.86
N GLN A 284 -6.18 24.19 15.59
CA GLN A 284 -5.07 24.30 14.62
C GLN A 284 -4.69 22.94 14.04
N LEU A 285 -4.41 22.88 12.74
CA LEU A 285 -3.72 21.76 12.11
C LEU A 285 -2.28 22.15 11.80
N TYR A 286 -1.35 21.46 12.47
CA TYR A 286 0.07 21.56 12.21
C TYR A 286 0.47 20.49 11.19
N LEU A 287 0.94 20.91 10.01
CA LEU A 287 1.22 19.99 8.89
C LEU A 287 2.73 19.84 8.69
N LEU A 288 3.30 18.67 8.98
CA LEU A 288 4.71 18.42 8.72
C LEU A 288 4.96 18.31 7.21
N VAL A 289 5.75 19.24 6.69
CA VAL A 289 6.15 19.31 5.30
C VAL A 289 7.69 19.34 5.24
N ARG A 290 8.25 18.40 4.47
CA ARG A 290 9.71 18.34 4.29
C ARG A 290 10.22 19.58 3.58
N GLU A 291 11.44 19.99 3.87
CA GLU A 291 12.11 21.02 3.09
C GLU A 291 12.44 20.51 1.68
N SER A 292 12.45 21.45 0.74
CA SER A 292 12.91 21.24 -0.63
C SER A 292 13.98 22.27 -0.93
N LYS A 293 14.95 21.92 -1.77
CA LYS A 293 15.91 22.91 -2.29
C LYS A 293 15.29 23.85 -3.30
N ASP A 294 14.20 23.41 -3.93
CA ASP A 294 13.62 24.03 -5.11
C ASP A 294 12.35 24.85 -4.82
N SER A 295 11.85 24.83 -3.59
CA SER A 295 10.64 25.55 -3.18
C SER A 295 10.68 25.81 -1.67
N ASP A 296 10.14 26.94 -1.23
CA ASP A 296 9.95 27.15 0.21
C ASP A 296 8.85 26.22 0.78
N ILE A 297 8.73 26.17 2.10
CA ILE A 297 7.73 25.31 2.76
C ILE A 297 6.29 25.72 2.43
N TYR A 298 6.04 27.01 2.23
CA TYR A 298 4.72 27.55 1.98
C TYR A 298 4.24 27.16 0.58
N GLU A 299 5.03 27.43 -0.46
CA GLU A 299 4.78 26.99 -1.83
C GLU A 299 4.58 25.48 -1.88
N ARG A 300 5.46 24.71 -1.23
CA ARG A 300 5.32 23.24 -1.19
C ARG A 300 4.04 22.79 -0.49
N THR A 301 3.60 23.51 0.53
CA THR A 301 2.34 23.21 1.22
C THR A 301 1.15 23.50 0.30
N VAL A 302 1.13 24.65 -0.37
CA VAL A 302 0.06 25.00 -1.31
C VAL A 302 0.00 24.00 -2.44
N ASP A 303 1.10 23.81 -3.16
CA ASP A 303 1.15 22.93 -4.33
C ASP A 303 0.96 21.46 -3.96
N GLY A 304 1.56 21.07 -2.85
CA GLY A 304 1.54 19.70 -2.37
C GLY A 304 0.24 19.29 -1.70
N ILE A 305 -0.62 20.22 -1.27
CA ILE A 305 -1.85 19.91 -0.50
C ILE A 305 -3.06 20.62 -1.10
N PHE A 306 -3.10 21.95 -1.06
CA PHE A 306 -4.31 22.73 -1.34
C PHE A 306 -4.59 22.94 -2.83
N SER A 307 -3.58 22.82 -3.69
CA SER A 307 -3.70 22.98 -5.15
C SER A 307 -4.34 21.79 -5.88
N CYS A 308 -4.75 20.73 -5.19
CA CYS A 308 -5.41 19.57 -5.80
C CYS A 308 -6.94 19.75 -5.90
N SER A 309 -7.59 18.87 -6.69
CA SER A 309 -9.04 18.88 -6.89
C SER A 309 -9.84 18.51 -5.64
N LEU A 310 -9.22 17.84 -4.66
CA LEU A 310 -9.86 17.44 -3.41
C LEU A 310 -10.52 18.63 -2.68
N PHE A 311 -9.82 19.76 -2.64
CA PHE A 311 -10.28 20.98 -1.96
C PHE A 311 -11.18 21.86 -2.85
N LYS A 312 -11.53 21.42 -4.07
CA LYS A 312 -12.40 22.18 -4.97
C LYS A 312 -13.78 22.47 -4.35
N PRO A 313 -14.49 21.50 -3.75
CA PRO A 313 -15.80 21.77 -3.14
C PRO A 313 -15.72 22.84 -2.04
N LEU A 314 -14.73 22.76 -1.15
CA LEU A 314 -14.50 23.77 -0.11
C LEU A 314 -14.20 25.16 -0.70
N ARG A 315 -13.42 25.24 -1.78
CA ARG A 315 -13.17 26.53 -2.46
C ARG A 315 -14.44 27.10 -3.09
N GLU A 316 -15.26 26.27 -3.70
CA GLU A 316 -16.53 26.70 -4.32
C GLU A 316 -17.55 27.16 -3.28
N GLU A 317 -17.60 26.48 -2.12
CA GLU A 317 -18.48 26.82 -1.02
C GLU A 317 -18.11 28.15 -0.34
N TYR A 318 -16.83 28.36 -0.03
CA TYR A 318 -16.37 29.56 0.69
C TYR A 318 -16.08 30.74 -0.23
N GLY A 319 -15.73 30.48 -1.49
CA GLY A 319 -15.06 31.43 -2.38
C GLY A 319 -13.57 31.57 -2.03
N ASP A 320 -12.77 32.02 -3.02
CA ASP A 320 -11.30 32.01 -2.92
C ASP A 320 -10.75 32.78 -1.70
N ASP A 321 -11.24 34.00 -1.43
CA ASP A 321 -10.71 34.83 -0.35
C ASP A 321 -11.03 34.25 1.04
N LYS A 322 -12.25 33.77 1.27
CA LYS A 322 -12.62 33.13 2.54
C LYS A 322 -11.96 31.76 2.71
N PHE A 323 -11.75 31.01 1.62
CA PHE A 323 -10.97 29.79 1.67
C PHE A 323 -9.52 30.09 2.09
N VAL A 324 -8.91 31.14 1.52
CA VAL A 324 -7.59 31.61 1.93
C VAL A 324 -7.57 31.96 3.42
N GLU A 325 -8.56 32.71 3.91
CA GLU A 325 -8.69 33.05 5.34
C GLU A 325 -8.84 31.82 6.23
N LEU A 326 -9.65 30.84 5.80
CA LEU A 326 -9.80 29.56 6.50
C LEU A 326 -8.46 28.82 6.62
N ILE A 327 -7.73 28.66 5.51
CA ILE A 327 -6.43 27.98 5.54
C ILE A 327 -5.41 28.73 6.38
N LEU A 328 -5.33 30.07 6.25
CA LEU A 328 -4.38 30.87 7.03
C LEU A 328 -4.69 30.84 8.52
N SER A 329 -5.97 30.77 8.90
CA SER A 329 -6.39 30.72 10.31
C SER A 329 -6.25 29.34 10.93
N LYS A 330 -6.40 28.25 10.16
CA LYS A 330 -6.45 26.88 10.71
C LYS A 330 -5.21 26.04 10.43
N ILE A 331 -4.37 26.42 9.47
CA ILE A 331 -3.21 25.62 9.06
C ILE A 331 -1.90 26.33 9.39
N THR A 332 -1.00 25.61 10.07
CA THR A 332 0.40 26.00 10.23
C THR A 332 1.30 24.94 9.59
N PRO A 333 1.99 25.27 8.48
CA PRO A 333 3.04 24.40 7.94
C PRO A 333 4.22 24.32 8.89
N ILE A 334 4.68 23.10 9.19
CA ILE A 334 5.82 22.82 10.06
C ILE A 334 6.93 22.19 9.23
N SER A 335 8.13 22.76 9.31
CA SER A 335 9.28 22.22 8.60
C SER A 335 9.88 21.04 9.36
N GLY A 336 10.17 19.95 8.65
CA GLY A 336 10.93 18.84 9.22
C GLY A 336 10.84 17.54 8.42
N ASP A 337 11.61 16.55 8.84
CA ASP A 337 11.69 15.23 8.23
C ASP A 337 11.63 14.12 9.28
N ILE A 338 10.60 13.28 9.17
CA ILE A 338 10.39 12.14 10.07
C ILE A 338 11.55 11.14 10.06
N GLY A 339 12.30 11.07 8.96
CA GLY A 339 13.48 10.23 8.78
C GLY A 339 14.71 10.71 9.56
N LYS A 340 14.66 11.89 10.19
CA LYS A 340 15.80 12.53 10.85
C LYS A 340 15.66 12.61 12.37
N PRO A 341 16.76 12.51 13.13
CA PRO A 341 16.74 12.71 14.59
C PRO A 341 16.08 14.04 14.97
N GLY A 342 15.23 14.03 16.00
CA GLY A 342 14.48 15.22 16.41
C GLY A 342 13.50 15.78 15.37
N LEU A 343 13.22 15.01 14.30
CA LEU A 343 12.44 15.39 13.12
C LEU A 343 13.01 16.61 12.36
N GLU A 344 14.21 17.09 12.71
CA GLU A 344 14.79 18.35 12.23
C GLU A 344 13.82 19.55 12.34
N LEU A 345 13.02 19.61 13.41
CA LEU A 345 12.15 20.76 13.66
C LEU A 345 12.96 22.03 13.92
N ARG A 346 12.44 23.16 13.46
CA ARG A 346 12.92 24.47 13.92
C ARG A 346 12.61 24.63 15.41
N PRO A 347 13.48 25.27 16.21
CA PRO A 347 13.24 25.45 17.66
C PRO A 347 11.86 26.05 17.97
N ASP A 348 11.47 27.12 17.27
CA ASP A 348 10.18 27.78 17.46
C ASP A 348 8.98 26.87 17.15
N ASP A 349 9.09 26.03 16.10
CA ASP A 349 8.05 25.06 15.74
C ASP A 349 7.94 23.96 16.82
N ALA A 350 9.08 23.52 17.34
CA ALA A 350 9.13 22.52 18.40
C ALA A 350 8.49 23.05 19.69
N GLU A 351 8.80 24.28 20.09
CA GLU A 351 8.17 24.95 21.24
C GLU A 351 6.66 25.12 21.04
N LEU A 352 6.23 25.55 19.85
CA LEU A 352 4.82 25.69 19.49
C LEU A 352 4.05 24.38 19.66
N LEU A 353 4.61 23.28 19.16
CA LEU A 353 4.03 21.93 19.28
C LEU A 353 4.05 21.44 20.74
N MET A 354 5.12 21.69 21.49
CA MET A 354 5.21 21.27 22.90
C MET A 354 4.20 22.01 23.79
N ARG A 355 3.78 23.23 23.44
CA ARG A 355 2.91 24.04 24.31
C ARG A 355 1.45 23.60 24.31
N ASP A 356 0.86 23.39 23.14
CA ASP A 356 -0.61 23.31 22.99
C ASP A 356 -1.09 22.12 22.16
N LEU A 357 -0.28 21.08 21.91
CA LEU A 357 -0.69 19.98 21.05
C LEU A 357 -1.57 18.94 21.77
N ASP A 358 -2.75 18.66 21.21
CA ASP A 358 -3.69 17.67 21.75
C ASP A 358 -3.49 16.27 21.16
N ILE A 359 -3.20 16.18 19.85
CA ILE A 359 -3.20 14.92 19.10
C ILE A 359 -2.06 14.90 18.08
N ILE A 360 -1.37 13.76 17.97
CA ILE A 360 -0.42 13.48 16.89
C ILE A 360 -1.00 12.40 15.96
N VAL A 361 -1.10 12.69 14.67
CA VAL A 361 -1.41 11.73 13.61
C VAL A 361 -0.14 11.40 12.83
N SER A 362 0.43 10.23 13.16
CA SER A 362 1.59 9.65 12.50
C SER A 362 1.16 8.92 11.22
N SER A 363 1.09 9.65 10.10
CA SER A 363 0.73 9.12 8.77
C SER A 363 1.89 9.12 7.76
N ALA A 364 3.03 9.74 8.07
CA ALA A 364 4.18 9.69 7.17
C ALA A 364 4.77 8.27 7.10
N ALA A 365 4.98 7.79 5.87
CA ALA A 365 5.61 6.51 5.59
C ALA A 365 6.25 6.52 4.21
N THR A 366 7.24 5.65 3.99
CA THR A 366 7.59 5.20 2.64
C THR A 366 6.81 3.93 2.34
N THR A 367 6.01 3.95 1.26
CA THR A 367 5.10 2.86 0.88
C THR A 367 5.60 2.07 -0.33
N LYS A 368 6.84 2.30 -0.75
CA LYS A 368 7.44 1.59 -1.90
C LYS A 368 7.89 0.21 -1.45
N PHE A 369 7.49 -0.83 -2.19
CA PHE A 369 7.89 -2.20 -1.92
C PHE A 369 9.41 -2.42 -2.10
N ASP A 370 10.03 -1.64 -2.98
CA ASP A 370 11.46 -1.66 -3.32
C ASP A 370 12.23 -0.46 -2.76
N GLU A 371 11.79 0.13 -1.63
CA GLU A 371 12.58 1.16 -0.95
C GLU A 371 13.86 0.54 -0.36
N ARG A 372 14.93 1.36 -0.31
CA ARG A 372 16.16 0.95 0.38
C ARG A 372 15.88 0.68 1.85
N TYR A 373 16.42 -0.42 2.37
CA TYR A 373 16.10 -0.86 3.73
C TYR A 373 16.47 0.16 4.80
N ASP A 374 17.62 0.83 4.68
CA ASP A 374 18.07 1.91 5.58
C ASP A 374 17.05 3.05 5.67
N LYS A 375 16.53 3.49 4.53
CA LYS A 375 15.54 4.56 4.48
C LYS A 375 14.18 4.09 4.96
N ALA A 376 13.81 2.86 4.67
CA ALA A 376 12.55 2.28 5.14
C ALA A 376 12.53 2.13 6.67
N THR A 377 13.63 1.69 7.29
CA THR A 377 13.74 1.61 8.75
C THR A 377 13.82 3.00 9.39
N GLU A 378 14.55 3.96 8.81
CA GLU A 378 14.59 5.34 9.32
C GLU A 378 13.20 6.01 9.34
N ILE A 379 12.36 5.76 8.33
CA ILE A 379 11.05 6.40 8.20
C ILE A 379 9.95 5.62 8.92
N ASN A 380 9.80 4.33 8.60
CA ASN A 380 8.65 3.55 9.07
C ASN A 380 8.85 2.95 10.47
N THR A 381 10.11 2.69 10.88
CA THR A 381 10.43 2.09 12.18
C THR A 381 10.80 3.16 13.21
N LEU A 382 11.81 4.00 12.92
CA LEU A 382 12.28 5.04 13.84
C LEU A 382 11.41 6.30 13.82
N GLY A 383 10.78 6.62 12.70
CA GLY A 383 9.94 7.80 12.56
C GLY A 383 8.83 7.90 13.63
N PRO A 384 8.03 6.85 13.85
CA PRO A 384 7.04 6.83 14.93
C PRO A 384 7.63 7.00 16.32
N VAL A 385 8.84 6.48 16.57
CA VAL A 385 9.54 6.63 17.86
C VAL A 385 9.91 8.09 18.12
N ARG A 386 10.45 8.78 17.11
CA ARG A 386 10.79 10.21 17.20
C ARG A 386 9.56 11.07 17.45
N LEU A 387 8.43 10.71 16.85
CA LEU A 387 7.15 11.38 17.14
C LEU A 387 6.66 11.09 18.56
N LEU A 388 6.87 9.86 19.09
CA LEU A 388 6.59 9.56 20.49
C LEU A 388 7.52 10.32 21.46
N GLU A 389 8.77 10.56 21.08
CA GLU A 389 9.69 11.38 21.87
C GLU A 389 9.23 12.84 21.94
N LEU A 390 8.69 13.39 20.84
CA LEU A 390 8.02 14.69 20.85
C LEU A 390 6.74 14.64 21.71
N ALA A 391 5.93 13.60 21.52
CA ALA A 391 4.67 13.39 22.25
C ALA A 391 4.85 13.45 23.77
N LYS A 392 5.92 12.84 24.30
CA LYS A 392 6.27 12.86 25.73
C LYS A 392 6.59 14.25 26.28
N LYS A 393 6.91 15.20 25.41
CA LYS A 393 7.20 16.59 25.78
C LYS A 393 5.98 17.51 25.66
N CYS A 394 4.84 16.99 25.18
CA CYS A 394 3.59 17.73 25.03
C CYS A 394 2.66 17.43 26.23
N PRO A 395 2.49 18.36 27.19
CA PRO A 395 1.75 18.10 28.42
C PRO A 395 0.23 18.00 28.20
N LYS A 396 -0.30 18.56 27.10
CA LYS A 396 -1.72 18.48 26.73
C LYS A 396 -2.04 17.29 25.82
N LEU A 397 -1.04 16.49 25.44
CA LEU A 397 -1.26 15.43 24.47
C LEU A 397 -2.19 14.36 25.05
N SER A 398 -3.32 14.20 24.39
CA SER A 398 -4.37 13.26 24.75
C SER A 398 -4.33 11.96 23.94
N LEU A 399 -3.67 11.97 22.77
CA LEU A 399 -3.60 10.81 21.88
C LEU A 399 -2.41 10.85 20.90
N PHE A 400 -1.81 9.68 20.70
CA PHE A 400 -0.93 9.38 19.57
C PHE A 400 -1.60 8.36 18.64
N GLN A 401 -1.96 8.79 17.44
CA GLN A 401 -2.57 7.93 16.43
C GLN A 401 -1.55 7.57 15.35
N HIS A 402 -1.35 6.27 15.11
CA HIS A 402 -0.42 5.75 14.11
C HIS A 402 -1.16 5.07 12.96
N ILE A 403 -0.95 5.55 11.74
CA ILE A 403 -1.45 4.89 10.54
C ILE A 403 -0.45 3.83 10.11
N SER A 404 -0.86 2.57 10.23
CA SER A 404 -0.13 1.39 9.79
C SER A 404 -0.71 0.83 8.48
N THR A 405 -0.76 -0.49 8.31
CA THR A 405 -1.43 -1.18 7.21
C THR A 405 -1.92 -2.54 7.68
N ALA A 406 -3.05 -3.05 7.18
CA ALA A 406 -3.51 -4.40 7.47
C ALA A 406 -2.51 -5.48 7.01
N TYR A 407 -1.68 -5.17 6.02
CA TYR A 407 -0.65 -6.08 5.50
C TYR A 407 0.56 -6.27 6.42
N VAL A 408 0.63 -5.58 7.57
CA VAL A 408 1.56 -5.95 8.65
C VAL A 408 1.32 -7.36 9.17
N ASN A 409 0.15 -7.95 8.90
CA ASN A 409 -0.11 -9.37 9.14
C ASN A 409 0.72 -10.31 8.23
N GLY A 410 1.54 -9.77 7.33
CA GLY A 410 2.53 -10.51 6.55
C GLY A 410 1.89 -11.67 5.79
N ARG A 411 2.47 -12.86 5.92
CA ARG A 411 2.01 -14.07 5.24
C ARG A 411 1.05 -14.94 6.07
N ARG A 412 0.43 -14.39 7.12
CA ARG A 412 -0.62 -15.07 7.89
C ARG A 412 -1.74 -15.56 6.95
N LYS A 413 -2.33 -16.70 7.29
CA LYS A 413 -3.47 -17.31 6.59
C LYS A 413 -4.70 -17.31 7.50
N GLY A 414 -5.89 -17.33 6.90
CA GLY A 414 -7.14 -17.29 7.68
C GLY A 414 -7.41 -15.92 8.25
N ILE A 415 -8.16 -15.84 9.35
CA ILE A 415 -8.58 -14.56 9.95
C ILE A 415 -7.42 -13.97 10.76
N CYS A 416 -6.96 -12.80 10.31
CA CYS A 416 -5.96 -11.96 10.96
C CYS A 416 -6.65 -11.00 11.93
N ARG A 417 -6.51 -11.25 13.24
CA ARG A 417 -7.17 -10.50 14.32
C ARG A 417 -6.54 -9.13 14.55
N GLU A 418 -7.34 -8.22 15.13
CA GLU A 418 -6.94 -6.86 15.53
C GLU A 418 -6.08 -6.83 16.80
N ILE A 419 -4.93 -7.51 16.77
CA ILE A 419 -4.03 -7.66 17.91
C ILE A 419 -2.77 -6.80 17.69
N PRO A 420 -2.35 -5.98 18.69
CA PRO A 420 -1.09 -5.25 18.64
C PRO A 420 0.10 -6.22 18.68
N PHE A 421 1.19 -5.92 17.96
CA PHE A 421 2.39 -6.76 17.99
C PHE A 421 3.13 -6.65 19.31
N GLU A 422 3.67 -7.75 19.81
CA GLU A 422 4.67 -7.72 20.87
C GLU A 422 6.04 -7.32 20.31
N TYR A 423 6.87 -6.67 21.14
CA TYR A 423 8.26 -6.44 20.79
C TYR A 423 8.99 -7.79 20.67
N GLY A 424 9.76 -7.99 19.60
CA GLY A 424 10.42 -9.28 19.36
C GLY A 424 9.67 -10.19 18.39
N GLN A 425 8.40 -9.87 18.09
CA GLN A 425 7.51 -10.80 17.40
C GLN A 425 7.92 -10.98 15.94
N SER A 426 8.13 -12.24 15.57
CA SER A 426 8.31 -12.72 14.19
C SER A 426 7.08 -13.53 13.78
N LEU A 427 6.65 -13.40 12.52
CA LEU A 427 5.48 -14.13 12.00
C LEU A 427 5.82 -15.55 11.56
N LEU A 428 7.11 -15.91 11.44
CA LEU A 428 7.52 -17.24 10.98
C LEU A 428 6.89 -18.36 11.81
N LYS A 429 6.95 -18.24 13.14
CA LYS A 429 6.38 -19.23 14.06
C LYS A 429 4.89 -19.49 13.76
N GLU A 430 4.14 -18.42 13.53
CA GLU A 430 2.71 -18.49 13.26
C GLU A 430 2.40 -19.10 11.87
N ILE A 431 3.29 -18.90 10.90
CA ILE A 431 3.11 -19.35 9.51
C ILE A 431 3.43 -20.85 9.36
N TYR A 432 4.43 -21.35 10.07
CA TYR A 432 4.92 -22.73 9.91
C TYR A 432 4.22 -23.74 10.83
N ASP A 433 3.75 -23.33 12.01
CA ASP A 433 3.41 -24.32 13.05
C ASP A 433 1.93 -24.61 13.26
N GLY A 434 1.00 -23.87 12.65
CA GLY A 434 -0.42 -24.02 13.01
C GLY A 434 -0.71 -23.88 14.51
N GLY A 435 0.24 -23.35 15.30
CA GLY A 435 0.12 -23.06 16.73
C GLY A 435 0.65 -24.09 17.74
N ALA A 436 1.26 -25.23 17.38
CA ALA A 436 1.62 -26.24 18.40
C ALA A 436 3.06 -26.81 18.34
N ASN A 437 3.73 -26.78 19.50
CA ASN A 437 4.84 -27.61 19.96
C ASN A 437 6.14 -27.63 19.14
N GLN A 438 6.98 -26.59 19.31
CA GLN A 438 8.40 -26.64 18.91
C GLN A 438 9.32 -26.01 19.95
N GLU A 439 10.58 -26.48 19.95
CA GLU A 439 11.69 -26.05 20.80
C GLU A 439 11.88 -24.52 20.81
N PRO A 440 12.12 -23.90 21.97
CA PRO A 440 12.52 -22.50 22.06
C PRO A 440 13.75 -22.21 21.18
N GLY A 441 13.63 -21.28 20.22
CA GLY A 441 14.75 -20.88 19.34
C GLY A 441 14.72 -21.43 17.92
N ALA A 442 13.72 -22.24 17.53
CA ALA A 442 13.57 -22.74 16.16
C ALA A 442 13.42 -21.64 15.08
N PHE A 443 12.95 -20.46 15.47
CA PHE A 443 12.78 -19.30 14.57
C PHE A 443 13.52 -18.07 15.11
N PRO A 444 14.13 -17.25 14.24
CA PRO A 444 14.82 -16.04 14.66
C PRO A 444 13.81 -15.04 15.23
N ALA A 445 14.07 -14.57 16.45
CA ALA A 445 13.38 -13.42 17.02
C ALA A 445 13.69 -12.16 16.19
N LEU A 446 12.68 -11.33 15.94
CA LEU A 446 12.86 -10.06 15.25
C LEU A 446 13.22 -9.00 16.27
N ASP A 447 14.41 -8.43 16.21
CA ASP A 447 14.79 -7.28 17.02
C ASP A 447 14.80 -6.01 16.14
N PRO A 448 13.75 -5.17 16.20
CA PRO A 448 13.64 -3.98 15.36
C PRO A 448 14.86 -3.04 15.44
N GLU A 449 15.50 -2.93 16.61
CA GLU A 449 16.67 -2.06 16.80
C GLU A 449 17.90 -2.62 16.09
N ARG A 450 18.14 -3.92 16.23
CA ARG A 450 19.24 -4.58 15.51
C ARG A 450 19.03 -4.55 13.99
N GLU A 451 17.79 -4.60 13.52
CA GLU A 451 17.47 -4.46 12.10
C GLU A 451 17.78 -3.05 11.57
N VAL A 452 17.48 -2.01 12.35
CA VAL A 452 17.86 -0.63 12.04
C VAL A 452 19.39 -0.52 11.96
N ASP A 453 20.11 -1.02 12.96
CA ASP A 453 21.58 -0.99 12.99
C ASP A 453 22.21 -1.78 11.83
N LEU A 454 21.62 -2.92 11.47
CA LEU A 454 22.04 -3.70 10.31
C LEU A 454 21.88 -2.87 9.03
N ALA A 455 20.72 -2.26 8.83
CA ALA A 455 20.45 -1.48 7.63
C ALA A 455 21.42 -0.29 7.47
N LEU A 456 21.70 0.44 8.56
CA LEU A 456 22.61 1.58 8.58
C LEU A 456 24.07 1.16 8.35
N ARG A 457 24.54 0.08 9.01
CA ARG A 457 25.90 -0.44 8.79
C ARG A 457 26.11 -0.92 7.36
N THR A 458 25.16 -1.69 6.81
CA THR A 458 25.24 -2.16 5.43
C THR A 458 25.25 -0.99 4.44
N ARG A 459 24.47 0.07 4.70
CA ARG A 459 24.51 1.30 3.90
C ARG A 459 25.93 1.89 3.90
N ASP A 460 26.55 2.02 5.06
CA ASP A 460 27.86 2.66 5.19
C ASP A 460 28.98 1.81 4.58
N GLU A 461 28.90 0.48 4.67
CA GLU A 461 29.79 -0.44 3.96
C GLU A 461 29.66 -0.34 2.44
N LEU A 462 28.44 -0.37 1.90
CA LEU A 462 28.19 -0.24 0.47
C LEU A 462 28.62 1.14 -0.04
N ASN A 463 28.39 2.20 0.74
CA ASN A 463 28.86 3.54 0.43
C ASN A 463 30.38 3.63 0.38
N ARG A 464 31.10 2.99 1.31
CA ARG A 464 32.57 2.91 1.29
C ARG A 464 33.09 2.15 0.06
N LYS A 465 32.40 1.08 -0.34
CA LYS A 465 32.80 0.22 -1.45
C LYS A 465 32.52 0.83 -2.83
N TYR A 466 31.38 1.50 -3.01
CA TYR A 466 30.91 1.94 -4.33
C TYR A 466 30.71 3.46 -4.46
N GLY A 467 30.63 4.20 -3.35
CA GLY A 467 30.26 5.61 -3.30
C GLY A 467 28.76 5.84 -3.07
N LYS A 468 28.40 6.93 -2.38
CA LYS A 468 27.03 7.20 -1.85
C LYS A 468 25.90 7.17 -2.89
N SER A 469 26.18 7.58 -4.11
CA SER A 469 25.19 7.69 -5.19
C SER A 469 25.28 6.55 -6.20
N HIS A 470 26.08 5.51 -5.93
CA HIS A 470 26.26 4.42 -6.87
C HIS A 470 25.03 3.49 -6.87
N PRO A 471 24.50 3.08 -8.04
CA PRO A 471 23.28 2.26 -8.13
C PRO A 471 23.34 0.93 -7.35
N GLU A 472 24.53 0.35 -7.19
CA GLU A 472 24.73 -0.88 -6.41
C GLU A 472 24.43 -0.71 -4.91
N VAL A 473 24.57 0.51 -4.36
CA VAL A 473 24.15 0.80 -2.97
C VAL A 473 22.64 0.59 -2.83
N ALA A 474 21.87 1.19 -3.74
CA ALA A 474 20.42 1.06 -3.72
C ALA A 474 19.99 -0.40 -3.93
N LYS A 475 20.54 -1.07 -4.95
CA LYS A 475 20.24 -2.49 -5.21
C LYS A 475 20.57 -3.39 -4.01
N GLY A 476 21.73 -3.19 -3.38
CA GLY A 476 22.14 -3.97 -2.20
C GLY A 476 21.19 -3.80 -1.03
N LEU A 477 20.78 -2.57 -0.73
CA LEU A 477 19.86 -2.27 0.38
C LEU A 477 18.42 -2.72 0.10
N VAL A 478 17.95 -2.66 -1.15
CA VAL A 478 16.64 -3.21 -1.54
C VAL A 478 16.63 -4.73 -1.41
N LYS A 479 17.71 -5.39 -1.86
CA LYS A 479 17.89 -6.83 -1.71
C LYS A 479 17.89 -7.23 -0.24
N LEU A 480 18.66 -6.52 0.60
CA LEU A 480 18.71 -6.76 2.04
C LEU A 480 17.31 -6.72 2.67
N GLY A 481 16.56 -5.62 2.48
CA GLY A 481 15.21 -5.48 3.06
C GLY A 481 14.25 -6.59 2.62
N THR A 482 14.32 -7.00 1.35
CA THR A 482 13.52 -8.11 0.81
C THR A 482 13.87 -9.44 1.48
N GLU A 483 15.16 -9.72 1.70
CA GLU A 483 15.63 -10.93 2.38
C GLU A 483 15.22 -10.93 3.86
N ARG A 484 15.36 -9.80 4.56
CA ARG A 484 14.93 -9.66 5.96
C ARG A 484 13.42 -9.86 6.12
N ALA A 485 12.61 -9.25 5.25
CA ALA A 485 11.15 -9.43 5.29
C ALA A 485 10.75 -10.91 5.20
N LYS A 486 11.30 -11.62 4.21
CA LYS A 486 11.07 -13.07 4.05
C LYS A 486 11.60 -13.88 5.23
N MET A 487 12.73 -13.49 5.80
CA MET A 487 13.32 -14.13 6.97
C MET A 487 12.43 -14.02 8.21
N PHE A 488 11.60 -12.98 8.36
CA PHE A 488 10.78 -12.83 9.57
C PHE A 488 9.28 -13.10 9.36
N GLY A 489 8.87 -13.49 8.15
CA GLY A 489 7.47 -13.86 7.88
C GLY A 489 6.67 -12.84 7.07
N TRP A 490 7.26 -11.71 6.71
CA TRP A 490 6.64 -10.67 5.88
C TRP A 490 6.91 -10.85 4.38
N SER A 491 6.11 -10.18 3.55
CA SER A 491 6.18 -10.30 2.09
C SER A 491 7.22 -9.39 1.47
N ASP A 492 7.40 -8.19 2.05
CA ASP A 492 8.29 -7.15 1.54
C ASP A 492 8.78 -6.21 2.65
N THR A 493 9.71 -5.34 2.27
CA THR A 493 10.34 -4.35 3.15
C THR A 493 9.33 -3.38 3.79
N TYR A 494 8.30 -2.98 3.05
CA TYR A 494 7.29 -2.05 3.53
C TYR A 494 6.50 -2.64 4.69
N THR A 495 5.93 -3.83 4.48
CA THR A 495 5.11 -4.53 5.49
C THR A 495 5.92 -4.89 6.73
N LEU A 496 7.19 -5.32 6.56
CA LEU A 496 8.10 -5.57 7.68
C LEU A 496 8.37 -4.29 8.49
N THR A 497 8.75 -3.20 7.83
CA THR A 497 9.15 -1.97 8.52
C THR A 497 7.98 -1.27 9.21
N LYS A 498 6.75 -1.39 8.66
CA LYS A 498 5.54 -0.97 9.36
C LYS A 498 5.24 -1.81 10.59
N ALA A 499 5.41 -3.12 10.52
CA ALA A 499 5.27 -3.99 11.70
C ALA A 499 6.32 -3.68 12.77
N MET A 500 7.58 -3.44 12.37
CA MET A 500 8.63 -2.97 13.29
C MET A 500 8.27 -1.62 13.92
N GLY A 501 7.72 -0.68 13.14
CA GLY A 501 7.21 0.60 13.67
C GLY A 501 6.13 0.41 14.74
N GLU A 502 5.19 -0.51 14.56
CA GLU A 502 4.19 -0.82 15.58
C GLU A 502 4.81 -1.41 16.86
N GLN A 503 5.76 -2.33 16.71
CA GLN A 503 6.49 -2.91 17.86
C GLN A 503 7.24 -1.83 18.64
N MET A 504 7.91 -0.92 17.93
CA MET A 504 8.62 0.19 18.54
C MET A 504 7.66 1.17 19.22
N VAL A 505 6.52 1.50 18.61
CA VAL A 505 5.48 2.33 19.22
C VAL A 505 4.98 1.70 20.52
N ARG A 506 4.68 0.40 20.52
CA ARG A 506 4.24 -0.32 21.74
C ARG A 506 5.33 -0.34 22.82
N LYS A 507 6.60 -0.55 22.45
CA LYS A 507 7.73 -0.54 23.40
C LYS A 507 7.92 0.84 24.03
N TYR A 508 7.81 1.90 23.24
CA TYR A 508 8.21 3.26 23.65
C TYR A 508 7.07 4.18 24.08
N LYS A 509 5.79 3.79 23.95
CA LYS A 509 4.63 4.66 24.28
C LYS A 509 4.65 5.25 25.69
N GLY A 510 5.17 4.53 26.68
CA GLY A 510 4.97 4.90 28.10
C GLY A 510 3.47 4.97 28.41
N ASP A 511 3.04 6.07 29.02
CA ASP A 511 1.64 6.30 29.42
C ASP A 511 0.78 6.95 28.32
N ILE A 512 1.37 7.29 27.17
CA ILE A 512 0.65 7.92 26.07
C ILE A 512 -0.41 6.96 25.52
N ALA A 513 -1.64 7.46 25.37
CA ALA A 513 -2.73 6.75 24.70
C ALA A 513 -2.36 6.54 23.22
N VAL A 514 -2.31 5.28 22.77
CA VAL A 514 -1.95 4.94 21.39
C VAL A 514 -3.10 4.24 20.69
N VAL A 515 -3.45 4.73 19.50
CA VAL A 515 -4.33 4.06 18.54
C VAL A 515 -3.55 3.72 17.28
N ILE A 516 -3.66 2.49 16.80
CA ILE A 516 -3.08 2.02 15.55
C ILE A 516 -4.23 1.75 14.57
N VAL A 517 -4.26 2.48 13.45
CA VAL A 517 -5.21 2.25 12.35
C VAL A 517 -4.48 1.50 11.23
N ARG A 518 -4.96 0.31 10.88
CA ARG A 518 -4.40 -0.59 9.87
C ARG A 518 -5.34 -0.64 8.64
N PRO A 519 -5.26 0.33 7.71
CA PRO A 519 -6.00 0.24 6.46
C PRO A 519 -5.45 -0.87 5.54
N SER A 520 -6.32 -1.50 4.76
CA SER A 520 -5.93 -2.36 3.65
C SER A 520 -5.50 -1.54 2.42
N VAL A 521 -5.69 -2.02 1.19
CA VAL A 521 -5.34 -1.25 -0.01
C VAL A 521 -6.28 -0.05 -0.13
N VAL A 522 -5.78 1.14 0.18
CA VAL A 522 -6.56 2.38 0.10
C VAL A 522 -6.67 2.85 -1.34
N GLU A 523 -7.90 2.86 -1.85
CA GLU A 523 -8.25 3.33 -3.19
C GLU A 523 -9.03 4.66 -3.13
N SER A 524 -9.54 5.12 -4.27
CA SER A 524 -10.24 6.41 -4.41
C SER A 524 -11.38 6.60 -3.41
N THR A 525 -11.76 7.84 -3.14
CA THR A 525 -12.95 8.14 -2.33
C THR A 525 -14.20 7.50 -2.94
N MET A 526 -15.13 7.05 -2.10
CA MET A 526 -16.41 6.49 -2.52
C MET A 526 -17.51 7.55 -2.55
N ARG A 527 -17.51 8.46 -1.57
CA ARG A 527 -18.55 9.50 -1.42
C ARG A 527 -17.97 10.88 -1.14
N SER A 528 -17.05 10.98 -0.18
CA SER A 528 -16.68 12.26 0.44
C SER A 528 -15.22 12.65 0.14
N PRO A 529 -14.92 13.91 -0.22
CA PRO A 529 -15.87 15.02 -0.46
C PRO A 529 -16.62 14.93 -1.79
N PHE A 530 -16.11 14.14 -2.73
CA PHE A 530 -16.81 13.68 -3.93
C PHE A 530 -16.26 12.29 -4.28
N ASP A 531 -16.93 11.58 -5.18
CA ASP A 531 -16.54 10.22 -5.56
C ASP A 531 -15.35 10.18 -6.52
N GLY A 532 -14.58 9.11 -6.45
CA GLY A 532 -13.49 8.85 -7.38
C GLY A 532 -12.22 9.69 -7.18
N TRP A 533 -12.15 10.57 -6.17
CA TRP A 533 -10.92 11.31 -5.93
C TRP A 533 -9.77 10.38 -5.55
N ILE A 534 -8.70 10.47 -6.32
CA ILE A 534 -7.48 9.68 -6.16
C ILE A 534 -6.31 10.53 -6.65
N GLU A 535 -5.19 10.41 -5.97
CA GLU A 535 -3.94 11.04 -6.40
C GLU A 535 -2.95 9.93 -6.72
N GLY A 536 -2.18 10.01 -7.80
CA GLY A 536 -1.18 8.99 -8.15
C GLY A 536 -1.73 7.57 -8.33
N GLN A 537 -0.87 6.64 -8.77
CA GLN A 537 -1.23 5.23 -8.86
C GLN A 537 -1.09 4.55 -7.49
N ARG A 538 -2.16 3.88 -7.06
CA ARG A 538 -2.25 3.04 -5.86
C ARG A 538 -1.80 1.62 -6.20
N MET A 539 -2.08 0.66 -5.31
CA MET A 539 -1.57 -0.70 -5.47
C MET A 539 -2.24 -1.41 -6.65
N LEU A 540 -3.56 -1.30 -6.84
CA LEU A 540 -4.23 -2.00 -7.94
C LEU A 540 -3.96 -1.34 -9.31
N ASP A 541 -3.79 -0.03 -9.32
CA ASP A 541 -3.77 0.81 -10.53
C ASP A 541 -2.73 0.44 -11.60
N PRO A 542 -1.49 0.02 -11.27
CA PRO A 542 -0.52 -0.38 -12.29
C PRO A 542 -0.99 -1.60 -13.10
N ILE A 543 -1.65 -2.56 -12.46
CA ILE A 543 -2.21 -3.74 -13.14
C ILE A 543 -3.38 -3.31 -14.04
N VAL A 544 -4.30 -2.51 -13.49
CA VAL A 544 -5.47 -1.97 -14.20
C VAL A 544 -5.03 -1.13 -15.41
N THR A 545 -4.03 -0.27 -15.23
CA THR A 545 -3.47 0.57 -16.30
C THR A 545 -2.77 -0.26 -17.36
N ALA A 546 -1.98 -1.27 -16.97
CA ALA A 546 -1.33 -2.17 -17.92
C ALA A 546 -2.36 -2.97 -18.75
N TYR A 547 -3.47 -3.37 -18.12
CA TYR A 547 -4.59 -4.01 -18.79
C TYR A 547 -5.31 -3.06 -19.76
N GLY A 548 -5.71 -1.87 -19.31
CA GLY A 548 -6.40 -0.87 -20.15
C GLY A 548 -5.56 -0.41 -21.34
N LYS A 549 -4.23 -0.36 -21.19
CA LYS A 549 -3.28 -0.07 -22.30
C LYS A 549 -3.09 -1.25 -23.27
N GLY A 550 -3.75 -2.39 -23.05
CA GLY A 550 -3.64 -3.60 -23.87
C GLY A 550 -2.30 -4.33 -23.72
N PHE A 551 -1.46 -3.94 -22.75
CA PHE A 551 -0.17 -4.58 -22.48
C PHE A 551 -0.35 -5.91 -21.74
N LEU A 552 -1.33 -5.99 -20.84
CA LEU A 552 -1.56 -7.17 -20.01
C LEU A 552 -2.70 -8.04 -20.56
N LYS A 553 -2.36 -9.06 -21.33
CA LYS A 553 -3.36 -10.01 -21.91
C LYS A 553 -3.69 -11.19 -21.00
N GLY A 554 -2.81 -11.48 -20.05
CA GLY A 554 -2.98 -12.49 -19.02
C GLY A 554 -2.06 -12.19 -17.86
N PHE A 555 -2.47 -12.61 -16.67
CA PHE A 555 -1.78 -12.27 -15.43
C PHE A 555 -1.73 -13.47 -14.48
N LEU A 556 -0.65 -13.57 -13.72
CA LEU A 556 -0.47 -14.60 -12.69
C LEU A 556 -1.30 -14.21 -11.47
N VAL A 557 -2.43 -14.87 -11.28
CA VAL A 557 -3.39 -14.58 -10.20
C VAL A 557 -4.30 -15.77 -9.96
N ASP A 558 -4.69 -15.96 -8.70
CA ASP A 558 -5.79 -16.83 -8.33
C ASP A 558 -7.11 -16.03 -8.37
N PRO A 559 -8.08 -16.40 -9.25
CA PRO A 559 -9.33 -15.65 -9.44
C PRO A 559 -10.19 -15.59 -8.18
N ASP A 560 -10.05 -16.56 -7.27
CA ASP A 560 -10.81 -16.65 -6.04
C ASP A 560 -10.11 -15.96 -4.86
N THR A 561 -8.86 -15.51 -5.04
CA THR A 561 -8.19 -14.67 -4.04
C THR A 561 -8.99 -13.39 -3.85
N VAL A 562 -9.19 -13.00 -2.59
CA VAL A 562 -9.82 -11.73 -2.24
C VAL A 562 -8.76 -10.67 -2.09
N LEU A 563 -8.94 -9.61 -2.86
CA LEU A 563 -8.17 -8.40 -2.78
C LEU A 563 -8.85 -7.49 -1.76
N ASP A 564 -8.15 -7.21 -0.66
CA ASP A 564 -8.68 -6.32 0.37
C ASP A 564 -8.40 -4.86 -0.02
N VAL A 565 -9.42 -4.24 -0.60
CA VAL A 565 -9.45 -2.81 -0.93
C VAL A 565 -10.39 -2.07 0.00
N ILE A 566 -10.12 -0.79 0.21
CA ILE A 566 -10.96 0.10 1.01
C ILE A 566 -10.95 1.53 0.45
N PRO A 567 -12.10 2.20 0.32
CA PRO A 567 -12.16 3.62 -0.03
C PRO A 567 -11.48 4.53 1.00
N ALA A 568 -10.80 5.59 0.53
CA ALA A 568 -10.06 6.52 1.39
C ALA A 568 -10.93 7.24 2.42
N ASP A 569 -12.15 7.60 2.07
CA ASP A 569 -13.09 8.29 2.96
C ASP A 569 -13.60 7.41 4.10
N ILE A 570 -13.72 6.09 3.89
CA ILE A 570 -13.98 5.14 4.97
C ILE A 570 -12.82 5.11 5.97
N VAL A 571 -11.58 5.06 5.47
CA VAL A 571 -10.39 5.07 6.34
C VAL A 571 -10.32 6.35 7.17
N VAL A 572 -10.62 7.49 6.57
CA VAL A 572 -10.65 8.79 7.27
C VAL A 572 -11.73 8.80 8.35
N ASN A 573 -12.94 8.33 8.06
CA ASN A 573 -14.00 8.33 9.07
C ASN A 573 -13.70 7.40 10.25
N VAL A 574 -13.13 6.20 10.00
CA VAL A 574 -12.65 5.33 11.09
C VAL A 574 -11.53 6.00 11.88
N THR A 575 -10.60 6.69 11.20
CA THR A 575 -9.49 7.39 11.83
C THR A 575 -10.01 8.47 12.79
N LEU A 576 -11.00 9.27 12.38
CA LEU A 576 -11.61 10.30 13.22
C LEU A 576 -12.43 9.72 14.38
N ALA A 577 -13.24 8.69 14.12
CA ALA A 577 -14.01 8.03 15.17
C ALA A 577 -13.10 7.38 16.23
N ALA A 578 -12.02 6.71 15.80
CA ALA A 578 -11.07 6.06 16.71
C ALA A 578 -10.22 7.11 17.47
N MET A 579 -9.95 8.24 16.83
CA MET A 579 -9.28 9.38 17.46
C MET A 579 -10.11 9.89 18.65
N ILE A 580 -11.38 10.21 18.41
CA ILE A 580 -12.24 10.76 19.45
C ILE A 580 -12.57 9.73 20.53
N LYS A 581 -12.77 8.45 20.18
CA LYS A 581 -13.08 7.39 21.15
C LYS A 581 -12.01 7.24 22.23
N HIS A 582 -10.74 7.44 21.88
CA HIS A 582 -9.60 7.15 22.75
C HIS A 582 -8.87 8.40 23.24
N ALA A 583 -9.26 9.60 22.80
CA ALA A 583 -8.63 10.84 23.24
C ALA A 583 -8.80 11.02 24.76
N GLY A 584 -7.67 11.04 25.48
CA GLY A 584 -7.65 11.18 26.94
C GLY A 584 -7.94 9.88 27.71
N CYS A 585 -7.99 8.73 27.03
CA CYS A 585 -8.11 7.43 27.70
C CYS A 585 -6.75 6.89 28.14
N GLU A 586 -6.70 6.25 29.30
CA GLU A 586 -5.52 5.49 29.71
C GLU A 586 -5.49 4.11 29.03
N LEU A 587 -4.61 3.95 28.04
CA LEU A 587 -4.48 2.71 27.28
C LEU A 587 -3.20 1.97 27.67
N ARG A 588 -3.35 0.84 28.40
CA ARG A 588 -2.21 -0.03 28.73
C ARG A 588 -1.53 -0.55 27.46
N ASN A 589 -2.33 -1.04 26.51
CA ASN A 589 -1.89 -1.50 25.20
C ASN A 589 -2.49 -0.62 24.10
N PRO A 590 -1.82 -0.49 22.94
CA PRO A 590 -2.40 0.19 21.80
C PRO A 590 -3.73 -0.44 21.36
N SER A 591 -4.75 0.39 21.13
CA SER A 591 -5.99 -0.03 20.49
C SER A 591 -5.77 -0.14 18.98
N VAL A 592 -6.17 -1.27 18.38
CA VAL A 592 -5.91 -1.56 16.95
C VAL A 592 -7.22 -1.61 16.18
N TYR A 593 -7.32 -0.83 15.11
CA TYR A 593 -8.45 -0.85 14.19
C TYR A 593 -7.97 -1.28 12.80
N GLN A 594 -8.41 -2.44 12.32
CA GLN A 594 -8.25 -2.81 10.93
C GLN A 594 -9.40 -2.21 10.11
N VAL A 595 -9.03 -1.50 9.04
CA VAL A 595 -10.00 -0.91 8.10
C VAL A 595 -9.88 -1.68 6.81
N ALA A 596 -10.73 -2.69 6.67
CA ALA A 596 -10.61 -3.71 5.65
C ALA A 596 -11.98 -4.27 5.24
N SER A 597 -12.05 -4.83 4.03
CA SER A 597 -13.28 -5.39 3.47
C SER A 597 -13.32 -6.91 3.43
N SER A 598 -12.20 -7.60 3.57
CA SER A 598 -12.13 -9.03 3.19
C SER A 598 -12.96 -9.98 4.04
N VAL A 599 -13.27 -9.66 5.29
CA VAL A 599 -14.20 -10.42 6.15
C VAL A 599 -15.64 -9.94 5.97
N LEU A 600 -15.86 -8.63 5.90
CA LEU A 600 -17.20 -8.02 5.91
C LEU A 600 -17.90 -8.08 4.55
N ASN A 601 -17.17 -7.81 3.48
CA ASN A 601 -17.69 -7.68 2.12
C ASN A 601 -16.59 -8.02 1.08
N PRO A 602 -16.35 -9.31 0.79
CA PRO A 602 -15.18 -9.74 0.03
C PRO A 602 -15.22 -9.39 -1.48
N LEU A 603 -14.15 -8.77 -1.97
CA LEU A 603 -13.88 -8.52 -3.39
C LEU A 603 -12.85 -9.51 -3.97
N THR A 604 -13.31 -10.44 -4.81
CA THR A 604 -12.44 -11.44 -5.49
C THR A 604 -11.75 -10.85 -6.72
N MET A 605 -10.57 -11.36 -7.08
CA MET A 605 -9.85 -10.96 -8.30
C MET A 605 -10.65 -11.20 -9.59
N SER A 606 -11.51 -12.22 -9.66
CA SER A 606 -12.42 -12.40 -10.80
C SER A 606 -13.37 -11.20 -10.98
N LYS A 607 -14.00 -10.72 -9.89
CA LYS A 607 -14.88 -9.54 -9.92
C LYS A 607 -14.13 -8.27 -10.34
N VAL A 608 -12.88 -8.12 -9.90
CA VAL A 608 -12.01 -7.01 -10.35
C VAL A 608 -11.75 -7.10 -11.84
N ALA A 609 -11.43 -8.30 -12.35
CA ALA A 609 -11.19 -8.52 -13.78
C ALA A 609 -12.46 -8.25 -14.62
N ASP A 610 -13.63 -8.68 -14.14
CA ASP A 610 -14.92 -8.43 -14.77
C ASP A 610 -15.20 -6.92 -14.87
N ALA A 611 -15.07 -6.19 -13.75
CA ALA A 611 -15.24 -4.74 -13.72
C ALA A 611 -14.26 -4.02 -14.65
N CYS A 612 -12.98 -4.40 -14.64
CA CYS A 612 -11.99 -3.82 -15.55
C CYS A 612 -12.33 -4.09 -17.02
N TYR A 613 -12.77 -5.31 -17.36
CA TYR A 613 -13.16 -5.65 -18.71
C TYR A 613 -14.36 -4.82 -19.18
N ASP A 614 -15.41 -4.74 -18.37
CA ASP A 614 -16.62 -3.97 -18.71
C ASP A 614 -16.30 -2.48 -18.86
N HIS A 615 -15.48 -1.92 -17.96
CA HIS A 615 -15.03 -0.54 -18.03
C HIS A 615 -14.25 -0.24 -19.31
N PHE A 616 -13.16 -0.97 -19.58
CA PHE A 616 -12.29 -0.66 -20.72
C PHE A 616 -12.86 -1.11 -22.07
N ARG A 617 -13.86 -1.99 -22.08
CA ARG A 617 -14.66 -2.27 -23.27
C ARG A 617 -15.60 -1.12 -23.61
N SER A 618 -16.22 -0.52 -22.60
CA SER A 618 -17.17 0.59 -22.77
C SER A 618 -16.46 1.91 -23.02
N TYR A 619 -15.33 2.12 -22.35
CA TYR A 619 -14.51 3.31 -22.40
C TYR A 619 -13.07 2.93 -22.74
N PRO A 620 -12.77 2.55 -24.00
CA PRO A 620 -11.42 2.14 -24.39
C PRO A 620 -10.40 3.25 -24.13
N MET A 621 -9.19 2.85 -23.74
CA MET A 621 -8.03 3.76 -23.83
C MET A 621 -7.70 3.99 -25.30
N VAL A 622 -7.00 5.06 -25.64
CA VAL A 622 -6.60 5.37 -27.02
C VAL A 622 -5.10 5.64 -27.07
N THR A 623 -4.52 5.49 -28.25
CA THR A 623 -3.13 5.87 -28.51
C THR A 623 -3.11 6.96 -29.57
N VAL A 624 -2.24 7.95 -29.43
CA VAL A 624 -2.03 8.97 -30.47
C VAL A 624 -0.99 8.43 -31.45
N ALA A 625 -1.41 8.10 -32.67
CA ALA A 625 -0.48 7.66 -33.70
C ALA A 625 0.38 8.84 -34.18
N LYS A 626 1.71 8.75 -34.03
CA LYS A 626 2.68 9.80 -34.39
C LYS A 626 2.63 10.30 -35.84
N LYS A 627 1.97 9.56 -36.75
CA LYS A 627 1.98 9.90 -38.18
C LYS A 627 0.85 10.84 -38.58
N ASP A 628 -0.31 10.76 -37.93
CA ASP A 628 -1.53 11.44 -38.41
C ASP A 628 -2.31 12.15 -37.28
N ASN A 629 -1.79 12.19 -36.05
CA ASN A 629 -2.49 12.69 -34.85
C ASN A 629 -3.88 12.06 -34.60
N GLN A 630 -4.20 10.95 -35.26
CA GLN A 630 -5.46 10.25 -35.04
C GLN A 630 -5.38 9.40 -33.77
N ALA A 631 -6.39 9.57 -32.92
CA ALA A 631 -6.61 8.73 -31.75
C ALA A 631 -7.09 7.34 -32.21
N GLN A 632 -6.35 6.30 -31.85
CA GLN A 632 -6.74 4.91 -32.11
C GLN A 632 -7.14 4.23 -30.79
N GLU A 633 -8.39 3.75 -30.72
CA GLU A 633 -8.88 2.95 -29.60
C GLU A 633 -8.11 1.63 -29.42
N ILE A 634 -7.75 1.36 -28.17
CA ILE A 634 -7.19 0.12 -27.71
C ILE A 634 -8.36 -0.81 -27.35
N ARG A 635 -8.57 -1.83 -28.18
CA ARG A 635 -9.51 -2.91 -27.87
C ARG A 635 -8.86 -3.89 -26.92
N VAL A 636 -9.42 -4.00 -25.71
CA VAL A 636 -9.03 -5.00 -24.73
C VAL A 636 -9.89 -6.24 -24.84
N ASN A 637 -9.27 -7.40 -24.62
CA ASN A 637 -9.96 -8.67 -24.43
C ASN A 637 -9.95 -9.02 -22.94
N TYR A 638 -10.86 -9.90 -22.52
CA TYR A 638 -10.89 -10.38 -21.14
C TYR A 638 -9.51 -10.91 -20.71
N CYS A 639 -9.02 -10.44 -19.57
CA CYS A 639 -7.70 -10.82 -19.06
C CYS A 639 -7.67 -12.31 -18.69
N VAL A 640 -6.73 -13.07 -19.25
CA VAL A 640 -6.58 -14.48 -18.88
C VAL A 640 -5.97 -14.59 -17.49
N LEU A 641 -6.76 -15.06 -16.53
CA LEU A 641 -6.35 -15.26 -15.13
C LEU A 641 -5.64 -16.61 -15.01
N LEU A 642 -4.33 -16.59 -14.81
CA LEU A 642 -3.47 -17.79 -14.78
C LEU A 642 -3.09 -18.12 -13.33
N THR A 643 -3.58 -19.24 -12.82
CA THR A 643 -3.30 -19.71 -11.45
C THR A 643 -1.94 -20.40 -11.33
N SER A 644 -1.47 -21.04 -12.40
CA SER A 644 -0.22 -21.80 -12.41
C SER A 644 0.95 -20.92 -12.84
N GLU A 645 1.91 -20.75 -11.94
CA GLU A 645 3.17 -20.05 -12.21
C GLU A 645 3.97 -20.71 -13.35
N ALA A 646 3.99 -22.05 -13.40
CA ALA A 646 4.67 -22.78 -14.47
C ALA A 646 4.05 -22.48 -15.85
N VAL A 647 2.73 -22.46 -15.94
CA VAL A 647 2.01 -22.11 -17.18
C VAL A 647 2.23 -20.64 -17.52
N PHE A 648 2.14 -19.74 -16.55
CA PHE A 648 2.39 -18.31 -16.76
C PHE A 648 3.79 -18.06 -17.34
N TRP A 649 4.84 -18.60 -16.70
CA TRP A 649 6.21 -18.41 -17.19
C TRP A 649 6.47 -19.12 -18.51
N LEU A 650 5.83 -20.27 -18.78
CA LEU A 650 5.88 -20.92 -20.10
C LEU A 650 5.36 -19.97 -21.20
N LEU A 651 4.23 -19.31 -20.97
CA LEU A 651 3.64 -18.36 -21.92
C LEU A 651 4.50 -17.10 -22.07
N VAL A 652 4.98 -16.51 -20.96
CA VAL A 652 5.90 -15.36 -21.00
C VAL A 652 7.17 -15.72 -21.79
N ASN A 653 7.72 -16.90 -21.56
CA ASN A 653 8.91 -17.36 -22.27
C ASN A 653 8.64 -17.55 -23.77
N LEU A 654 7.54 -18.21 -24.12
CA LEU A 654 7.19 -18.50 -25.51
C LEU A 654 6.88 -17.22 -26.32
N PHE A 655 6.17 -16.27 -25.73
CA PHE A 655 5.64 -15.11 -26.46
C PHE A 655 6.48 -13.84 -26.32
N LEU A 656 7.32 -13.72 -25.29
CA LEU A 656 8.11 -12.51 -25.04
C LEU A 656 9.60 -12.80 -25.04
N ASP A 657 10.07 -13.69 -24.16
CA ASP A 657 11.52 -13.92 -23.96
C ASP A 657 12.19 -14.62 -25.16
N PHE A 658 11.61 -15.71 -25.67
CA PHE A 658 12.17 -16.43 -26.82
C PHE A 658 12.24 -15.55 -28.08
N PRO A 659 11.18 -14.83 -28.50
CA PRO A 659 11.26 -13.88 -29.60
C PRO A 659 12.31 -12.78 -29.35
N LEU A 660 12.40 -12.27 -28.11
CA LEU A 660 13.42 -11.28 -27.75
C LEU A 660 14.85 -11.82 -27.91
N LYS A 661 15.10 -13.06 -27.48
CA LYS A 661 16.38 -13.76 -27.67
C LYS A 661 16.73 -13.93 -29.15
N VAL A 662 15.75 -14.31 -29.97
CA VAL A 662 15.92 -14.40 -31.43
C VAL A 662 16.29 -13.04 -32.02
N LEU A 663 15.59 -11.96 -31.65
CA LEU A 663 15.90 -10.61 -32.12
C LEU A 663 17.23 -10.03 -31.59
N ASN A 664 17.70 -10.51 -30.44
CA ASN A 664 19.02 -10.18 -29.89
C ASN A 664 20.15 -11.07 -30.42
N SER A 665 19.85 -12.07 -31.28
CA SER A 665 20.89 -12.90 -31.88
C SER A 665 21.82 -12.07 -32.78
N PRO A 666 23.10 -12.46 -32.93
CA PRO A 666 24.06 -11.74 -33.78
C PRO A 666 23.56 -11.51 -35.22
N LEU A 667 22.71 -12.41 -35.72
CA LEU A 667 22.12 -12.35 -37.05
C LEU A 667 21.13 -11.18 -37.24
N LEU A 668 20.42 -10.78 -36.17
CA LEU A 668 19.31 -9.82 -36.25
C LEU A 668 19.56 -8.53 -35.47
N VAL A 669 20.46 -8.53 -34.48
CA VAL A 669 20.69 -7.41 -33.56
C VAL A 669 21.13 -6.12 -34.27
N ASN A 670 21.93 -6.26 -35.33
CA ASN A 670 22.43 -5.12 -36.12
C ASN A 670 21.40 -4.60 -37.15
N ASN A 671 20.29 -5.31 -37.32
CA ASN A 671 19.28 -4.93 -38.29
C ASN A 671 18.32 -3.88 -37.69
N LYS A 672 18.51 -2.62 -38.12
CA LYS A 672 17.68 -1.47 -37.69
C LYS A 672 16.18 -1.69 -37.88
N ARG A 673 15.75 -2.57 -38.80
CA ARG A 673 14.33 -2.91 -39.02
C ARG A 673 13.67 -3.54 -37.79
N PHE A 674 14.43 -4.31 -37.00
CA PHE A 674 13.90 -4.99 -35.81
C PHE A 674 14.11 -4.22 -34.50
N SER A 675 14.78 -3.07 -34.54
CA SER A 675 15.09 -2.26 -33.36
C SER A 675 13.85 -1.92 -32.53
N LYS A 676 12.76 -1.46 -33.17
CA LYS A 676 11.49 -1.13 -32.49
C LYS A 676 10.83 -2.34 -31.84
N ALA A 677 10.77 -3.46 -32.57
CA ALA A 677 10.19 -4.70 -32.06
C ALA A 677 10.97 -5.23 -30.85
N ARG A 678 12.30 -5.17 -30.90
CA ARG A 678 13.21 -5.57 -29.83
C ARG A 678 13.03 -4.72 -28.56
N ILE A 679 12.98 -3.39 -28.72
CA ILE A 679 12.73 -2.46 -27.61
C ILE A 679 11.36 -2.72 -26.98
N SER A 680 10.32 -2.87 -27.81
CA SER A 680 8.96 -3.14 -27.33
C SER A 680 8.84 -4.50 -26.62
N LEU A 681 9.41 -5.56 -27.17
CA LEU A 681 9.39 -6.88 -26.54
C LEU A 681 10.17 -6.90 -25.22
N LYS A 682 11.35 -6.25 -25.19
CA LYS A 682 12.13 -6.08 -23.96
C LYS A 682 11.31 -5.36 -22.89
N PHE A 683 10.73 -4.22 -23.24
CA PHE A 683 9.89 -3.45 -22.33
C PHE A 683 8.69 -4.26 -21.80
N ASN A 684 8.00 -4.99 -22.69
CA ASN A 684 6.85 -5.82 -22.31
C ASN A 684 7.26 -6.97 -21.38
N TYR A 685 8.37 -7.66 -21.69
CA TYR A 685 8.91 -8.73 -20.86
C TYR A 685 9.28 -8.21 -19.47
N GLU A 686 10.06 -7.13 -19.40
CA GLU A 686 10.48 -6.52 -18.12
C GLU A 686 9.28 -6.03 -17.31
N SER A 687 8.29 -5.41 -17.96
CA SER A 687 7.07 -4.91 -17.29
C SER A 687 6.22 -6.05 -16.73
N ILE A 688 5.94 -7.09 -17.53
CA ILE A 688 5.14 -8.24 -17.09
C ILE A 688 5.85 -9.01 -15.98
N LYS A 689 7.16 -9.21 -16.10
CA LYS A 689 7.97 -9.83 -15.05
C LYS A 689 7.90 -9.02 -13.75
N SER A 690 8.12 -7.70 -13.84
CA SER A 690 8.07 -6.81 -12.68
C SER A 690 6.70 -6.84 -11.98
N LEU A 691 5.60 -6.79 -12.74
CA LEU A 691 4.26 -6.91 -12.18
C LEU A 691 4.03 -8.28 -11.54
N ALA A 692 4.40 -9.38 -12.20
CA ALA A 692 4.22 -10.71 -11.63
C ALA A 692 4.99 -10.87 -10.30
N ASP A 693 6.27 -10.50 -10.28
CA ASP A 693 7.14 -10.65 -9.10
C ASP A 693 6.67 -9.77 -7.93
N THR A 694 6.23 -8.53 -8.21
CA THR A 694 5.81 -7.55 -7.19
C THR A 694 4.47 -7.93 -6.55
N TYR A 695 3.50 -8.37 -7.35
CA TYR A 695 2.12 -8.54 -6.90
C TYR A 695 1.79 -9.96 -6.45
N LYS A 696 2.63 -10.96 -6.79
CA LYS A 696 2.47 -12.36 -6.39
C LYS A 696 2.08 -12.56 -4.91
N PRO A 697 2.73 -11.94 -3.90
CA PRO A 697 2.37 -12.17 -2.51
C PRO A 697 0.95 -11.69 -2.16
N TYR A 698 0.40 -10.74 -2.92
CA TYR A 698 -0.90 -10.13 -2.69
C TYR A 698 -2.02 -10.88 -3.44
N VAL A 699 -1.80 -11.23 -4.70
CA VAL A 699 -2.80 -11.88 -5.55
C VAL A 699 -2.94 -13.39 -5.29
N PHE A 700 -2.11 -13.94 -4.39
CA PHE A 700 -2.23 -15.28 -3.80
C PHE A 700 -2.39 -15.23 -2.28
N TYR A 701 -2.66 -14.06 -1.69
CA TYR A 701 -2.80 -13.93 -0.25
C TYR A 701 -4.03 -14.69 0.25
N LYS A 702 -3.86 -15.48 1.32
CA LYS A 702 -4.92 -16.30 1.91
C LYS A 702 -5.37 -15.83 3.30
N GLY A 703 -4.88 -14.68 3.75
CA GLY A 703 -5.37 -14.02 4.96
C GLY A 703 -6.62 -13.19 4.70
N ARG A 704 -7.39 -12.96 5.76
CA ARG A 704 -8.58 -12.09 5.80
C ARG A 704 -8.47 -11.22 7.03
N PHE A 705 -8.67 -9.92 6.89
CA PHE A 705 -8.51 -9.00 8.00
C PHE A 705 -9.82 -8.88 8.78
N ASP A 706 -9.77 -9.28 10.05
CA ASP A 706 -10.84 -9.01 11.01
C ASP A 706 -11.06 -7.50 11.11
N ALA A 707 -12.32 -7.07 11.18
CA ALA A 707 -12.71 -5.67 11.26
C ALA A 707 -13.78 -5.47 12.36
N THR A 708 -13.78 -6.34 13.36
CA THR A 708 -14.79 -6.33 14.43
C THR A 708 -14.75 -5.03 15.24
N GLN A 709 -13.57 -4.50 15.58
CA GLN A 709 -13.46 -3.26 16.33
C GLN A 709 -13.89 -2.03 15.52
N SER A 710 -13.57 -1.97 14.22
CA SER A 710 -14.05 -0.87 13.36
C SER A 710 -15.57 -0.92 13.15
N GLU A 711 -16.17 -2.10 13.03
CA GLU A 711 -17.63 -2.25 12.99
C GLU A 711 -18.29 -1.87 14.33
N ASN A 712 -17.71 -2.26 15.47
CA ASN A 712 -18.22 -1.87 16.78
C ASN A 712 -18.12 -0.36 17.01
N LEU A 713 -17.10 0.29 16.45
CA LEU A 713 -16.93 1.73 16.52
C LEU A 713 -17.98 2.49 15.70
N LEU A 714 -18.39 1.95 14.54
CA LEU A 714 -19.48 2.53 13.74
C LEU A 714 -20.79 2.63 14.53
N ASN A 715 -21.10 1.60 15.33
CA ASN A 715 -22.31 1.57 16.14
C ASN A 715 -22.31 2.59 17.29
N GLN A 716 -21.15 3.14 17.63
CA GLN A 716 -21.01 4.16 18.67
C GLN A 716 -21.13 5.58 18.10
N ILE A 717 -21.06 5.79 16.79
CA ILE A 717 -21.25 7.13 16.21
C ILE A 717 -22.69 7.57 16.43
N SER A 718 -22.87 8.83 16.84
CA SER A 718 -24.20 9.45 16.99
C SER A 718 -25.03 9.34 15.72
N ASP A 719 -26.34 9.10 15.87
CA ASP A 719 -27.23 8.92 14.72
C ASP A 719 -27.25 10.16 13.81
N GLU A 720 -27.10 11.34 14.39
CA GLU A 720 -27.03 12.63 13.70
C GLU A 720 -25.77 12.75 12.81
N GLU A 721 -24.67 12.11 13.19
CA GLU A 721 -23.40 12.19 12.45
C GLU A 721 -23.18 11.01 11.50
N LYS A 722 -24.01 9.96 11.54
CA LYS A 722 -23.89 8.79 10.67
C LYS A 722 -23.97 9.12 9.18
N ASP A 723 -24.67 10.18 8.79
CA ASP A 723 -24.71 10.59 7.38
C ASP A 723 -23.37 11.15 6.89
N SER A 724 -22.64 11.88 7.75
CA SER A 724 -21.35 12.48 7.41
C SER A 724 -20.17 11.54 7.70
N PHE A 725 -20.25 10.77 8.79
CA PHE A 725 -19.14 9.97 9.31
C PHE A 725 -19.41 8.46 9.30
N GLY A 726 -20.60 8.00 8.92
CA GLY A 726 -20.87 6.57 8.74
C GLY A 726 -19.99 5.97 7.65
N TYR A 727 -19.61 4.70 7.82
CA TYR A 727 -18.65 4.02 6.95
C TYR A 727 -18.88 2.52 6.78
N SER A 728 -20.13 2.06 6.84
CA SER A 728 -20.47 0.64 6.70
C SER A 728 -19.84 0.01 5.45
N VAL A 729 -18.89 -0.91 5.66
CA VAL A 729 -18.17 -1.61 4.58
C VAL A 729 -19.05 -2.68 3.93
N LYS A 730 -20.03 -3.19 4.68
CA LYS A 730 -21.02 -4.17 4.21
C LYS A 730 -21.87 -3.65 3.05
N ASP A 731 -22.07 -2.33 3.01
CA ASP A 731 -22.96 -1.68 2.04
C ASP A 731 -22.25 -1.25 0.75
N VAL A 732 -20.95 -1.55 0.63
CA VAL A 732 -20.16 -1.20 -0.57
C VAL A 732 -20.56 -2.12 -1.74
N ASP A 733 -21.23 -1.55 -2.75
CA ASP A 733 -21.36 -2.20 -4.05
C ASP A 733 -20.04 -2.09 -4.81
N TRP A 734 -19.25 -3.16 -4.77
CA TRP A 734 -17.94 -3.20 -5.41
C TRP A 734 -17.97 -2.97 -6.92
N TYR A 735 -18.97 -3.49 -7.62
CA TYR A 735 -19.05 -3.33 -9.07
C TYR A 735 -19.34 -1.87 -9.40
N LYS A 736 -20.28 -1.25 -8.67
CA LYS A 736 -20.59 0.17 -8.79
C LYS A 736 -19.37 1.03 -8.44
N TYR A 737 -18.75 0.79 -7.29
CA TYR A 737 -17.57 1.54 -6.83
C TYR A 737 -16.42 1.47 -7.85
N LEU A 738 -16.07 0.28 -8.35
CA LEU A 738 -15.02 0.13 -9.35
C LEU A 738 -15.37 0.83 -10.67
N ASN A 739 -16.56 0.58 -11.23
CA ASN A 739 -16.91 1.07 -12.56
C ASN A 739 -17.32 2.53 -12.63
N GLN A 740 -17.92 3.06 -11.56
CA GLN A 740 -18.51 4.41 -11.55
C GLN A 740 -17.68 5.42 -10.78
N SER A 741 -16.87 5.00 -9.79
CA SER A 741 -16.08 5.92 -8.98
C SER A 741 -14.58 5.73 -9.22
N HIS A 742 -14.03 4.54 -8.94
CA HIS A 742 -12.59 4.32 -8.92
C HIS A 742 -11.94 4.35 -10.31
N LEU A 743 -12.41 3.55 -11.26
CA LEU A 743 -11.82 3.53 -12.61
C LEU A 743 -12.00 4.87 -13.36
N PRO A 744 -13.18 5.53 -13.32
CA PRO A 744 -13.32 6.89 -13.85
C PRO A 744 -12.40 7.90 -13.15
N GLY A 745 -12.33 7.87 -11.82
CA GLY A 745 -11.46 8.74 -11.03
C GLY A 745 -9.98 8.57 -11.34
N LEU A 746 -9.52 7.32 -11.48
CA LEU A 746 -8.16 6.99 -11.91
C LEU A 746 -7.84 7.63 -13.27
N ARG A 747 -8.78 7.58 -14.21
CA ARG A 747 -8.60 8.20 -15.52
C ARG A 747 -8.50 9.72 -15.40
N GLN A 748 -9.46 10.32 -14.72
CA GLN A 748 -9.57 11.77 -14.58
C GLN A 748 -8.37 12.38 -13.86
N HIS A 749 -7.98 11.82 -12.72
CA HIS A 749 -7.02 12.45 -11.81
C HIS A 749 -5.58 11.98 -11.97
N VAL A 750 -5.34 10.78 -12.53
CA VAL A 750 -4.00 10.19 -12.57
C VAL A 750 -3.50 9.99 -14.00
N LEU A 751 -4.37 9.49 -14.88
CA LEU A 751 -4.01 9.26 -16.27
C LEU A 751 -4.12 10.52 -17.14
N GLY A 752 -4.53 11.66 -16.57
CA GLY A 752 -4.63 12.95 -17.26
C GLY A 752 -5.78 13.00 -18.26
N TRP A 753 -6.85 12.24 -18.01
CA TRP A 753 -7.95 12.12 -18.93
C TRP A 753 -8.94 13.28 -18.77
N LYS A 754 -9.04 14.15 -19.78
CA LYS A 754 -10.04 15.22 -19.83
C LYS A 754 -11.24 14.76 -20.67
N GLN A 755 -12.42 14.66 -20.05
CA GLN A 755 -13.68 14.76 -20.78
C GLN A 755 -13.70 16.15 -21.42
N THR A 756 -13.87 16.24 -22.74
CA THR A 756 -13.88 17.45 -23.58
C THR A 756 -12.52 17.92 -24.16
N GLY A 757 -12.36 17.68 -25.47
CA GLY A 757 -12.02 18.69 -26.49
C GLY A 757 -10.65 19.39 -26.52
N ALA A 758 -9.88 19.50 -25.45
CA ALA A 758 -8.65 20.31 -25.42
C ALA A 758 -7.37 19.47 -25.25
N VAL A 759 -6.50 19.55 -26.25
CA VAL A 759 -5.37 18.65 -26.55
C VAL A 759 -4.11 18.97 -25.73
N ASP A 760 -3.58 17.98 -24.98
CA ASP A 760 -2.17 17.95 -24.54
C ASP A 760 -1.37 16.97 -25.43
N PRO A 761 -0.33 17.43 -26.14
CA PRO A 761 0.33 16.67 -27.19
C PRO A 761 1.18 15.47 -26.71
N LYS A 762 1.32 15.22 -25.39
CA LYS A 762 2.17 14.10 -24.94
C LYS A 762 1.45 12.78 -24.68
N TRP A 763 0.21 12.75 -24.19
CA TRP A 763 -0.59 11.53 -24.05
C TRP A 763 -2.08 11.88 -23.83
N THR A 764 -2.78 12.43 -24.83
CA THR A 764 -4.24 12.63 -24.68
C THR A 764 -4.97 11.38 -25.15
N ILE A 765 -5.72 10.76 -24.23
CA ILE A 765 -6.73 9.76 -24.57
C ILE A 765 -8.05 10.52 -24.79
N ILE A 766 -8.82 10.26 -25.85
CA ILE A 766 -10.10 10.94 -26.17
C ILE A 766 -11.25 9.96 -25.93
N ASP A 767 -12.38 10.44 -25.40
CA ASP A 767 -13.64 9.69 -25.36
C ASP A 767 -14.16 9.39 -26.77
N PRO A 768 -14.52 8.14 -27.12
CA PRO A 768 -15.57 7.94 -28.10
C PRO A 768 -16.91 8.31 -27.47
N VAL A 769 -17.73 9.06 -28.22
CA VAL A 769 -19.12 9.37 -27.87
C VAL A 769 -19.84 8.06 -27.48
N PRO A 770 -20.54 7.99 -26.33
CA PRO A 770 -21.28 6.79 -25.96
C PRO A 770 -22.27 6.42 -27.06
N LYS A 771 -22.28 5.16 -27.47
CA LYS A 771 -23.35 4.63 -28.33
C LYS A 771 -24.65 4.67 -27.54
N ARG A 772 -25.62 5.46 -28.01
CA ARG A 772 -27.00 5.44 -27.50
C ARG A 772 -27.60 4.04 -27.66
N ASP A 773 -28.29 3.66 -26.58
CA ASP A 773 -29.32 2.63 -26.40
C ASP A 773 -28.93 1.15 -26.59
N LEU A 774 -28.73 0.47 -25.45
CA LEU A 774 -29.11 -0.94 -25.30
C LEU A 774 -30.62 -0.99 -25.00
N PRO A 775 -31.42 -1.80 -25.70
CA PRO A 775 -32.84 -1.96 -25.36
C PRO A 775 -32.98 -2.60 -23.98
N PRO A 776 -34.04 -2.27 -23.22
CA PRO A 776 -34.24 -2.79 -21.87
C PRO A 776 -34.42 -4.31 -21.92
N THR A 777 -33.62 -5.01 -21.12
CA THR A 777 -33.79 -6.43 -20.82
C THR A 777 -35.16 -6.65 -20.18
N GLU A 778 -35.94 -7.56 -20.77
CA GLU A 778 -37.27 -7.94 -20.33
C GLU A 778 -37.28 -8.28 -18.82
N LYS A 779 -38.08 -7.52 -18.07
CA LYS A 779 -38.52 -7.88 -16.73
C LYS A 779 -39.39 -9.14 -16.85
N LYS A 780 -38.98 -10.22 -16.16
CA LYS A 780 -39.89 -11.30 -15.77
C LYS A 780 -41.05 -10.71 -14.97
N LEU A 781 -42.28 -10.91 -15.43
CA LEU A 781 -43.51 -10.77 -14.64
C LEU A 781 -44.18 -12.15 -14.51
N PRO A 782 -44.84 -12.44 -13.37
CA PRO A 782 -45.37 -13.76 -13.02
C PRO A 782 -46.75 -14.01 -13.67
N PRO A 783 -47.29 -15.24 -13.62
CA PRO A 783 -48.37 -15.65 -14.50
C PRO A 783 -49.73 -15.20 -13.95
N THR A 784 -50.62 -14.69 -14.80
CA THR A 784 -52.06 -14.78 -14.57
C THR A 784 -52.86 -14.55 -15.86
N GLU A 785 -53.58 -15.62 -16.22
CA GLU A 785 -54.88 -15.76 -16.87
C GLU A 785 -55.37 -14.82 -18.00
N LYS A 786 -55.74 -15.52 -19.09
CA LYS A 786 -56.55 -15.13 -20.24
C LYS A 786 -57.82 -14.32 -19.91
N LYS A 787 -58.11 -13.31 -20.76
CA LYS A 787 -59.41 -13.17 -21.49
C LYS A 787 -59.40 -12.04 -22.55
N LEU A 788 -59.31 -12.47 -23.82
CA LEU A 788 -60.13 -12.11 -25.00
C LEU A 788 -60.99 -10.80 -25.01
N ARG A 789 -60.70 -9.88 -25.96
CA ARG A 789 -61.53 -9.37 -27.11
C ARG A 789 -61.28 -7.88 -27.49
N PRO A 790 -61.59 -7.44 -28.74
CA PRO A 790 -60.76 -6.53 -29.56
C PRO A 790 -61.55 -5.26 -30.06
N PRO A 791 -61.34 -4.70 -31.27
CA PRO A 791 -60.55 -3.49 -31.54
C PRO A 791 -61.34 -2.34 -32.23
N SER A 792 -60.76 -1.13 -32.27
CA SER A 792 -61.12 -0.02 -33.19
C SER A 792 -60.06 1.07 -33.02
N GLY A 793 -59.46 1.75 -33.98
CA GLY A 793 -59.68 1.98 -35.42
C GLY A 793 -58.91 3.28 -35.76
N GLY A 794 -58.52 3.51 -37.02
CA GLY A 794 -57.87 4.76 -37.50
C GLY A 794 -56.34 4.62 -37.67
N MET A 795 -55.72 4.31 -38.82
CA MET A 795 -55.78 4.80 -40.21
C MET A 795 -54.93 6.07 -40.47
N TYR A 796 -53.97 5.93 -41.42
CA TYR A 796 -53.19 6.94 -42.16
C TYR A 796 -52.03 7.65 -41.42
N GLN A 797 -50.86 7.97 -42.00
CA GLN A 797 -50.30 7.87 -43.35
C GLN A 797 -48.78 8.11 -43.27
N LEU A 798 -47.97 7.36 -44.03
CA LEU A 798 -46.57 7.68 -44.34
C LEU A 798 -46.51 8.63 -45.54
N PRO A 799 -45.47 9.47 -45.65
CA PRO A 799 -44.89 9.78 -46.95
C PRO A 799 -43.40 9.41 -47.04
N PHE A 800 -43.09 8.88 -48.22
CA PHE A 800 -41.79 8.51 -48.77
C PHE A 800 -40.82 9.72 -48.92
N SER A 801 -39.51 9.46 -48.73
CA SER A 801 -38.35 9.56 -49.69
C SER A 801 -38.30 10.72 -50.72
N PRO A 802 -37.15 11.16 -51.33
CA PRO A 802 -35.79 10.57 -51.44
C PRO A 802 -34.65 11.61 -51.18
N LYS A 803 -33.33 11.32 -51.17
CA LYS A 803 -32.44 10.36 -51.85
C LYS A 803 -31.31 9.92 -50.94
#